data_AF-A0A6N2MVK2-F1
#
_entry.id   AF-A0A6N2MVK2-F1
#
_cell.length_a   1.000
_cell.length_b   1.000
_cell.length_c   1.000
_cell.angle_alpha   90.00
_cell.angle_beta   90.00
_cell.angle_gamma   90.00
#
_symmetry.space_group_name_H-M   'P 1'
#
loop_
_entity.id
_entity.type
_entity.pdbx_description
1 polymer ?
#
loop_
_entity_poly.entity_id
_entity_poly.type
_entity_poly.pdbx_seq_one_letter_code
_entity_poly.pdbx_strand_id
1 'polypeptide(L)'
;MVSKMDGHEVIEQLEEEFWSCISCLQKLVLSHGTCPGDFGLAKLLNKEDHASTALPTIYVSRTSCRHSLGYKSGIWSLGGPASGKGTQCPKIVEHFGFTHLCVGELLEEETKSGSENGKMIRNFKLEGKIVPSEVTVGILQQAMQQSENKKFIIDGFPRNEENLATFEKTVKVEPEFVLFFDCPEEELKRRLLNRNQGRADDNPVTIEKRLKVFKESTLPVINYYSSKGKVQKINAQRSVEQTENILLSISLFSSNYPIHPHIFQLFRTVQCYLRSSVLSSLTATVMWPDLIAKSKEGGADVVQTYVFWSGHEPVKGQYYFEGEYDLVKFVKLVGESGLYLHLRIGPYVCAEWNFGGFPVWLRDVPGIVFRTDNAPFKEEMQKFVTKIVDLMREEMLLSWQGGPIIMFQIENEYGNIEHSFGQGGKEYMTWAAGMALALDAGVPWVMCKQTDAPENIIDACNAYYCDGFKPNSPKKPIFWTEDWDGWYTTWGGSLPHRPVEDLAFAVARFFQRGGSFQNYYMYFGGTNFGRTSGGPFYITSYDYDAPIDEYGLLSEPKWGHLKDLHAAIKLCEPALVAADSAQYIKLGPKQEAHVYGGNLHIQGMDFSQFGSQSRCSAFLANIDERQTATVRFLGQSFTLPPWSVSILPDCRNTVFNTAKVAAQTHIKTAEYVLPLFSNSSVPARFIVQNEDSPQSTSWMTAKEPISLWSEENFTVKGILEHLNVTKDESDYLWYFTRIYVSDDDIAFWEKNKVSPAVSIDSMRDVLRVFINGQLTGSVVGHWVKVVQPVQFQKGYNELVLLSQTVGLQNYGAFLERDGAGFKGQIKLTGFKNGDTDLSNLSWTYQVGLKGEFLKVHTTGDNEKFEWFDLAVDAIPSTFTWYKTFFDAPAGDDPVALDLGSMGKGQAWVNGHHIGRYWTIVSPKDGCGSCDYRGAYNSGKCRTNCGNPTQTWYHVPRAWLEASNNLLVVFEETGGNPFEISVKLRSAKVICAQVSESHYPPLRKWSQTDLTGWNISRQ
;
A
#
# COMPACT_ATOMS: atom_id res chain seq x y z
N MET A 1 64.95 21.25 -14.69
CA MET A 1 64.32 21.13 -16.03
C MET A 1 62.81 21.06 -15.88
N VAL A 2 62.18 22.07 -15.25
CA VAL A 2 60.71 22.16 -15.15
C VAL A 2 60.35 23.63 -15.32
N SER A 3 60.52 24.13 -16.54
CA SER A 3 59.97 25.44 -16.92
C SER A 3 59.54 25.49 -18.38
N LYS A 4 59.42 24.35 -19.07
CA LYS A 4 58.97 24.24 -20.47
C LYS A 4 58.45 22.82 -20.78
N MET A 5 57.38 22.37 -20.12
CA MET A 5 56.62 21.17 -20.54
C MET A 5 55.13 21.44 -20.29
N ASP A 6 54.29 21.13 -21.27
CA ASP A 6 52.83 21.33 -21.23
C ASP A 6 52.15 20.32 -20.31
N GLY A 7 51.04 20.73 -19.67
CA GLY A 7 50.38 20.00 -18.57
C GLY A 7 49.82 18.61 -18.90
N HIS A 8 49.84 18.18 -20.16
CA HIS A 8 49.45 16.83 -20.55
C HIS A 8 50.60 15.81 -20.41
N GLU A 9 51.86 16.21 -20.63
CA GLU A 9 53.03 15.31 -20.45
C GLU A 9 53.34 15.08 -18.97
N VAL A 10 53.04 16.03 -18.08
CA VAL A 10 53.27 15.91 -16.64
C VAL A 10 52.32 14.89 -15.99
N ILE A 11 51.10 14.75 -16.50
CA ILE A 11 50.11 13.81 -15.97
C ILE A 11 50.42 12.39 -16.41
N GLU A 12 50.81 12.16 -17.66
CA GLU A 12 51.22 10.82 -18.12
C GLU A 12 52.49 10.33 -17.41
N GLN A 13 53.45 11.22 -17.14
CA GLN A 13 54.69 10.85 -16.45
C GLN A 13 54.45 10.60 -14.94
N LEU A 14 53.53 11.33 -14.30
CA LEU A 14 53.11 11.09 -12.93
C LEU A 14 52.26 9.82 -12.79
N GLU A 15 51.40 9.50 -13.76
CA GLU A 15 50.66 8.23 -13.78
C GLU A 15 51.59 7.04 -14.01
N GLU A 16 52.56 7.13 -14.93
CA GLU A 16 53.55 6.06 -15.13
C GLU A 16 54.44 5.85 -13.89
N GLU A 17 54.91 6.92 -13.24
CA GLU A 17 55.68 6.80 -12.00
C GLU A 17 54.81 6.28 -10.84
N PHE A 18 53.54 6.68 -10.76
CA PHE A 18 52.59 6.20 -9.75
C PHE A 18 52.27 4.71 -9.93
N TRP A 19 52.00 4.26 -11.16
CA TRP A 19 51.76 2.85 -11.48
C TRP A 19 53.03 2.00 -11.41
N SER A 20 54.20 2.56 -11.71
CA SER A 20 55.50 1.91 -11.47
C SER A 20 55.78 1.74 -9.98
N CYS A 21 55.45 2.74 -9.15
CA CYS A 21 55.55 2.65 -7.69
C CYS A 21 54.58 1.62 -7.10
N ILE A 22 53.33 1.57 -7.59
CA ILE A 22 52.33 0.57 -7.19
C ILE A 22 52.74 -0.84 -7.63
N SER A 23 53.28 -0.99 -8.85
CA SER A 23 53.81 -2.26 -9.39
C SER A 23 55.04 -2.74 -8.61
N CYS A 24 55.93 -1.83 -8.21
CA CYS A 24 57.09 -2.13 -7.38
C CYS A 24 56.68 -2.52 -5.95
N LEU A 25 55.71 -1.82 -5.35
CA LEU A 25 55.10 -2.16 -4.06
C LEU A 25 54.36 -3.50 -4.10
N GLN A 26 53.62 -3.80 -5.18
CA GLN A 26 52.96 -5.09 -5.38
C GLN A 26 53.98 -6.22 -5.55
N LYS A 27 55.09 -6.01 -6.27
CA LYS A 27 56.17 -7.00 -6.40
C LYS A 27 56.96 -7.22 -5.10
N LEU A 28 57.15 -6.19 -4.28
CA LEU A 28 57.77 -6.31 -2.95
C LEU A 28 56.87 -7.04 -1.94
N VAL A 29 55.56 -6.81 -1.98
CA VAL A 29 54.57 -7.50 -1.12
C VAL A 29 54.38 -8.96 -1.52
N LEU A 30 54.44 -9.28 -2.81
CA LEU A 30 54.28 -10.64 -3.33
C LEU A 30 55.53 -11.53 -3.16
N SER A 31 56.74 -10.96 -3.01
CA SER A 31 57.98 -11.74 -2.97
C SER A 31 58.52 -12.03 -1.56
N HIS A 32 58.19 -11.25 -0.52
CA HIS A 32 58.79 -11.41 0.81
C HIS A 32 57.84 -11.50 2.01
N GLY A 33 56.52 -11.52 1.83
CA GLY A 33 55.60 -11.96 2.90
C GLY A 33 55.66 -11.18 4.22
N THR A 34 56.16 -9.93 4.23
CA THR A 34 56.18 -9.04 5.40
C THR A 34 55.81 -7.62 5.01
N CYS A 35 54.85 -7.01 5.72
CA CYS A 35 54.49 -5.60 5.57
C CYS A 35 55.64 -4.66 6.00
N PRO A 36 55.86 -3.53 5.30
CA PRO A 36 56.84 -2.52 5.69
C PRO A 36 56.29 -1.68 6.86
N GLY A 37 56.35 -2.24 8.07
CA GLY A 37 56.09 -1.52 9.34
C GLY A 37 57.35 -1.19 10.13
N ASP A 38 58.49 -1.80 9.79
CA ASP A 38 59.71 -1.74 10.60
C ASP A 38 60.89 -0.98 9.95
N PHE A 39 60.62 -0.03 9.05
CA PHE A 39 61.61 0.99 8.70
C PHE A 39 61.23 2.34 9.29
N GLY A 40 61.93 2.70 10.36
CA GLY A 40 61.77 3.97 11.07
C GLY A 40 62.02 5.18 10.17
N LEU A 41 60.93 5.85 9.78
CA LEU A 41 60.94 7.12 9.05
C LEU A 41 60.62 8.31 9.96
N ALA A 42 61.06 8.25 11.23
CA ALA A 42 60.86 9.30 12.23
C ALA A 42 62.00 10.33 12.29
N LYS A 43 62.74 10.57 11.19
CA LYS A 43 63.93 11.45 11.24
C LYS A 43 64.18 12.38 10.05
N LEU A 44 63.15 12.77 9.30
CA LEU A 44 63.36 13.59 8.09
C LEU A 44 62.42 14.80 7.91
N LEU A 45 61.69 15.25 8.94
CA LEU A 45 60.90 16.48 8.85
C LEU A 45 61.13 17.36 10.08
N ASN A 46 62.25 18.08 10.05
CA ASN A 46 62.47 19.26 10.87
C ASN A 46 63.10 20.32 9.96
N LYS A 47 62.27 21.22 9.42
CA LYS A 47 62.56 22.64 9.13
C LYS A 47 61.38 23.28 8.38
N GLU A 48 60.86 24.34 8.99
CA GLU A 48 60.18 25.56 8.49
C GLU A 48 60.25 25.76 6.94
N ASP A 49 59.21 26.17 6.20
CA ASP A 49 58.44 27.42 6.30
C ASP A 49 57.29 27.49 5.25
N HIS A 50 56.24 28.27 5.55
CA HIS A 50 55.25 28.97 4.68
C HIS A 50 54.65 28.31 3.40
N ALA A 51 53.34 28.01 3.44
CA ALA A 51 52.26 28.65 2.63
C ALA A 51 50.99 27.77 2.55
N SER A 52 49.83 28.44 2.52
CA SER A 52 48.47 27.93 2.57
C SER A 52 48.03 27.10 1.35
N THR A 53 47.44 25.92 1.57
CA THR A 53 46.26 25.39 0.84
C THR A 53 45.78 24.10 1.50
N ALA A 54 44.46 23.96 1.65
CA ALA A 54 43.80 22.85 2.28
C ALA A 54 43.91 21.57 1.42
N LEU A 55 44.42 20.48 2.02
CA LEU A 55 44.32 19.11 1.53
C LEU A 55 43.49 18.29 2.53
N PRO A 56 42.66 17.34 2.06
CA PRO A 56 41.73 16.61 2.90
C PRO A 56 42.45 15.68 3.87
N THR A 57 42.14 15.83 5.15
CA THR A 57 42.50 14.91 6.22
C THR A 57 41.94 13.52 5.91
N ILE A 58 42.82 12.60 5.50
CA ILE A 58 42.49 11.17 5.44
C ILE A 58 42.40 10.67 6.89
N TYR A 59 41.18 10.51 7.39
CA TYR A 59 40.93 9.71 8.59
C TYR A 59 41.18 8.24 8.23
N VAL A 60 42.38 7.75 8.51
CA VAL A 60 42.62 6.31 8.62
C VAL A 60 41.96 5.86 9.92
N SER A 61 40.70 5.44 9.83
CA SER A 61 40.07 4.61 10.85
C SER A 61 41.01 3.45 11.17
N ARG A 62 41.31 3.23 12.45
CA ARG A 62 42.02 2.04 12.94
C ARG A 62 41.13 0.80 12.71
N THR A 63 41.00 0.35 11.48
CA THR A 63 40.60 -1.02 11.19
C THR A 63 41.80 -1.90 11.51
N SER A 64 41.68 -2.68 12.59
CA SER A 64 42.66 -3.72 12.91
C SER A 64 42.84 -4.60 11.68
N CYS A 65 44.05 -4.67 11.15
CA CYS A 65 44.41 -5.65 10.14
C CYS A 65 44.41 -7.03 10.81
N ARG A 66 43.24 -7.68 10.87
CA ARG A 66 43.13 -9.10 11.19
C ARG A 66 43.22 -9.85 9.86
N HIS A 67 44.36 -10.49 9.63
CA HIS A 67 44.41 -11.62 8.70
C HIS A 67 43.49 -12.71 9.27
N SER A 68 42.30 -12.87 8.70
CA SER A 68 41.43 -14.02 8.92
C SER A 68 41.61 -15.00 7.76
N LEU A 69 41.81 -16.28 8.07
CA LEU A 69 41.56 -17.39 7.15
C LEU A 69 40.20 -17.15 6.48
N GLY A 70 40.09 -17.37 5.16
CA GLY A 70 39.04 -16.81 4.28
C GLY A 70 37.56 -17.24 4.49
N TYR A 71 37.07 -17.34 5.73
CA TYR A 71 35.67 -17.48 6.10
C TYR A 71 34.96 -16.14 6.03
N LYS A 72 33.77 -16.06 5.41
CA LYS A 72 33.09 -14.78 5.19
C LYS A 72 31.76 -14.58 5.92
N SER A 73 31.05 -15.61 6.42
CA SER A 73 29.89 -15.39 7.30
C SER A 73 29.43 -16.65 8.06
N GLY A 74 28.86 -16.46 9.25
CA GLY A 74 28.31 -17.54 10.08
C GLY A 74 27.14 -17.10 10.95
N ILE A 75 26.08 -17.92 11.02
CA ILE A 75 24.92 -17.76 11.91
C ILE A 75 25.03 -18.79 13.03
N TRP A 76 24.74 -18.37 14.25
CA TRP A 76 24.70 -19.27 15.41
C TRP A 76 23.28 -19.52 15.87
N SER A 77 22.91 -20.79 16.05
CA SER A 77 21.58 -21.20 16.52
C SER A 77 21.65 -21.61 17.99
N LEU A 78 21.07 -20.81 18.87
CA LEU A 78 21.09 -20.97 20.33
C LEU A 78 19.66 -21.07 20.92
N GLY A 79 19.53 -21.74 22.06
CA GLY A 79 18.26 -21.91 22.76
C GLY A 79 18.23 -23.13 23.66
N GLY A 80 17.15 -23.28 24.44
CA GLY A 80 17.01 -24.36 25.41
C GLY A 80 16.97 -25.77 24.78
N PRO A 81 17.22 -26.85 25.56
CA PRO A 81 17.04 -28.22 25.08
C PRO A 81 15.58 -28.44 24.64
N ALA A 82 15.37 -29.01 23.45
CA ALA A 82 14.05 -29.16 22.79
C ALA A 82 13.35 -27.86 22.33
N SER A 83 14.08 -26.75 22.22
CA SER A 83 13.55 -25.50 21.64
C SER A 83 13.29 -25.54 20.12
N GLY A 84 13.50 -26.68 19.44
CA GLY A 84 13.25 -26.82 18.00
C GLY A 84 14.42 -26.50 17.06
N LYS A 85 15.59 -26.09 17.58
CA LYS A 85 16.81 -25.78 16.78
C LYS A 85 17.14 -26.82 15.71
N GLY A 86 17.37 -28.07 16.13
CA GLY A 86 17.76 -29.15 15.21
C GLY A 86 16.67 -29.53 14.19
N THR A 87 15.42 -29.09 14.38
CA THR A 87 14.35 -29.22 13.39
C THR A 87 14.38 -28.08 12.38
N GLN A 88 14.77 -26.88 12.80
CA GLN A 88 14.75 -25.68 11.98
C GLN A 88 16.06 -25.44 11.20
N CYS A 89 17.23 -25.79 11.77
CA CYS A 89 18.52 -25.61 11.09
C CYS A 89 18.60 -26.32 9.72
N PRO A 90 18.12 -27.58 9.54
CA PRO A 90 18.10 -28.22 8.22
C PRO A 90 17.23 -27.47 7.19
N LYS A 91 16.09 -26.93 7.62
CA LYS A 91 15.17 -26.16 6.75
C LYS A 91 15.77 -24.83 6.30
N ILE A 92 16.48 -24.16 7.20
CA ILE A 92 17.27 -22.96 6.88
C ILE A 92 18.36 -23.31 5.85
N VAL A 93 19.04 -24.44 6.02
CA VAL A 93 20.07 -24.90 5.08
C VAL A 93 19.51 -25.19 3.69
N GLU A 94 18.36 -25.86 3.60
CA GLU A 94 17.67 -26.13 2.34
C GLU A 94 17.28 -24.86 1.58
N HIS A 95 16.79 -23.84 2.29
CA HIS A 95 16.35 -22.58 1.68
C HIS A 95 17.51 -21.64 1.29
N PHE A 96 18.54 -21.53 2.12
CA PHE A 96 19.55 -20.47 1.98
C PHE A 96 20.95 -20.96 1.58
N GLY A 97 21.14 -22.27 1.44
CA GLY A 97 22.41 -22.85 0.99
C GLY A 97 23.56 -22.67 1.98
N PHE A 98 23.30 -22.70 3.30
CA PHE A 98 24.34 -22.77 4.33
C PHE A 98 24.88 -24.20 4.48
N THR A 99 26.11 -24.36 4.96
CA THR A 99 26.55 -25.65 5.52
C THR A 99 26.09 -25.76 6.98
N HIS A 100 25.32 -26.80 7.29
CA HIS A 100 24.90 -27.10 8.66
C HIS A 100 26.05 -27.76 9.42
N LEU A 101 26.52 -27.13 10.51
CA LEU A 101 27.49 -27.72 11.42
C LEU A 101 26.86 -27.91 12.80
N CYS A 102 26.34 -29.11 13.05
CA CYS A 102 25.83 -29.47 14.37
C CYS A 102 26.98 -29.99 15.25
N VAL A 103 27.38 -29.20 16.25
CA VAL A 103 28.49 -29.58 17.14
C VAL A 103 28.21 -30.89 17.89
N GLY A 104 26.94 -31.17 18.18
CA GLY A 104 26.55 -32.44 18.80
C GLY A 104 26.86 -33.66 17.94
N GLU A 105 26.61 -33.57 16.63
CA GLU A 105 26.84 -34.64 15.65
C GLU A 105 28.33 -34.81 15.35
N LEU A 106 29.05 -33.70 15.16
CA LEU A 106 30.51 -33.72 14.97
C LEU A 106 31.23 -34.42 16.14
N LEU A 107 30.80 -34.18 17.38
CA LEU A 107 31.34 -34.87 18.55
C LEU A 107 30.93 -36.36 18.61
N GLU A 108 29.77 -36.75 18.07
CA GLU A 108 29.37 -38.17 17.94
C GLU A 108 30.20 -38.90 16.89
N GLU A 109 30.43 -38.28 15.73
CA GLU A 109 31.27 -38.82 14.66
C GLU A 109 32.71 -39.02 15.13
N GLU A 110 33.27 -38.03 15.82
CA GLU A 110 34.61 -38.14 16.42
C GLU A 110 34.67 -39.23 17.50
N THR A 111 33.59 -39.45 18.25
CA THR A 111 33.51 -40.56 19.22
C THR A 111 33.54 -41.92 18.51
N LYS A 112 32.90 -42.03 17.35
CA LYS A 112 32.84 -43.26 16.54
C LYS A 112 34.13 -43.54 15.77
N SER A 113 34.95 -42.51 15.49
CA SER A 113 36.24 -42.67 14.79
C SER A 113 37.27 -43.47 15.61
N GLY A 114 37.09 -43.56 16.93
CA GLY A 114 37.99 -44.28 17.83
C GLY A 114 39.31 -43.55 18.11
N SER A 115 39.43 -42.29 17.68
CA SER A 115 40.58 -41.43 17.94
C SER A 115 40.83 -41.21 19.44
N GLU A 116 41.99 -40.68 19.80
CA GLU A 116 42.30 -40.30 21.18
C GLU A 116 41.31 -39.24 21.71
N ASN A 117 40.92 -38.29 20.85
CA ASN A 117 39.85 -37.33 21.11
C ASN A 117 38.49 -38.03 21.27
N GLY A 118 38.18 -39.03 20.44
CA GLY A 118 36.94 -39.80 20.52
C GLY A 118 36.78 -40.55 21.84
N LYS A 119 37.86 -41.14 22.37
CA LYS A 119 37.87 -41.78 23.71
C LYS A 119 37.65 -40.75 24.82
N MET A 120 38.27 -39.57 24.73
CA MET A 120 38.07 -38.48 25.68
C MET A 120 36.62 -37.99 25.66
N ILE A 121 36.08 -37.67 24.48
CA ILE A 121 34.69 -37.18 24.31
C ILE A 121 33.70 -38.18 24.90
N ARG A 122 33.90 -39.48 24.69
CA ARG A 122 33.06 -40.54 25.27
C ARG A 122 33.02 -40.49 26.79
N ASN A 123 34.16 -40.34 27.45
CA ASN A 123 34.25 -40.27 28.90
C ASN A 123 33.56 -39.01 29.46
N PHE A 124 33.79 -37.85 28.85
CA PHE A 124 33.13 -36.60 29.24
C PHE A 124 31.60 -36.67 29.06
N LYS A 125 31.11 -37.28 27.97
CA LYS A 125 29.67 -37.52 27.74
C LYS A 125 29.07 -38.44 28.80
N LEU A 126 29.74 -39.54 29.16
CA LEU A 126 29.27 -40.47 30.21
C LEU A 126 29.19 -39.80 31.60
N GLU A 127 30.08 -38.86 31.88
CA GLU A 127 30.09 -38.09 33.13
C GLU A 127 29.13 -36.88 33.12
N GLY A 128 28.47 -36.60 31.99
CA GLY A 128 27.60 -35.43 31.84
C GLY A 128 28.33 -34.08 31.88
N LYS A 129 29.64 -34.08 31.60
CA LYS A 129 30.49 -32.88 31.58
C LYS A 129 30.61 -32.32 30.17
N ILE A 130 30.86 -31.01 30.07
CA ILE A 130 31.12 -30.34 28.79
C ILE A 130 32.53 -30.74 28.32
N VAL A 131 32.66 -31.14 27.06
CA VAL A 131 33.95 -31.45 26.43
C VAL A 131 34.82 -30.18 26.43
N PRO A 132 36.13 -30.25 26.73
CA PRO A 132 37.02 -29.09 26.72
C PRO A 132 36.88 -28.23 25.46
N SER A 133 36.95 -26.91 25.63
CA SER A 133 36.67 -25.95 24.57
C SER A 133 37.64 -26.07 23.40
N GLU A 134 38.92 -26.36 23.67
CA GLU A 134 39.97 -26.51 22.66
C GLU A 134 39.68 -27.68 21.70
N VAL A 135 39.20 -28.80 22.24
CA VAL A 135 38.85 -29.98 21.44
C VAL A 135 37.60 -29.71 20.61
N THR A 136 36.57 -29.11 21.21
CA THR A 136 35.32 -28.79 20.53
C THR A 136 35.52 -27.76 19.40
N VAL A 137 36.29 -26.70 19.67
CA VAL A 137 36.64 -25.66 18.68
C VAL A 137 37.53 -26.23 17.59
N GLY A 138 38.49 -27.11 17.91
CA GLY A 138 39.35 -27.76 16.92
C GLY A 138 38.58 -28.62 15.92
N ILE A 139 37.64 -29.45 16.40
CA ILE A 139 36.78 -30.29 15.54
C ILE A 139 35.89 -29.40 14.66
N LEU A 140 35.29 -28.37 15.24
CA LEU A 140 34.43 -27.44 14.50
C LEU A 140 35.23 -26.68 13.43
N GLN A 141 36.45 -26.23 13.75
CA GLN A 141 37.35 -25.55 12.81
C GLN A 141 37.73 -26.48 11.64
N GLN A 142 38.03 -27.75 11.91
CA GLN A 142 38.34 -28.73 10.88
C GLN A 142 37.14 -28.97 9.96
N ALA A 143 35.93 -29.10 10.51
CA ALA A 143 34.71 -29.23 9.71
C ALA A 143 34.44 -28.00 8.83
N MET A 144 34.71 -26.79 9.35
CA MET A 144 34.63 -25.56 8.56
C MET A 144 35.69 -25.49 7.45
N GLN A 145 36.89 -26.05 7.67
CA GLN A 145 37.98 -26.11 6.66
C GLN A 145 37.71 -27.10 5.53
N GLN A 146 37.06 -28.22 5.83
CA GLN A 146 36.76 -29.26 4.86
C GLN A 146 35.55 -28.93 3.97
N SER A 147 34.72 -27.98 4.38
CA SER A 147 33.57 -27.50 3.60
C SER A 147 34.01 -26.59 2.44
N GLU A 148 33.54 -26.88 1.23
CA GLU A 148 33.73 -26.02 0.05
C GLU A 148 32.91 -24.71 0.14
N ASN A 149 31.86 -24.70 0.96
CA ASN A 149 31.01 -23.54 1.22
C ASN A 149 31.62 -22.64 2.30
N LYS A 150 31.45 -21.32 2.15
CA LYS A 150 31.96 -20.28 3.07
C LYS A 150 30.89 -19.70 4.00
N LYS A 151 29.64 -20.16 3.90
CA LYS A 151 28.50 -19.79 4.74
C LYS A 151 28.13 -20.93 5.67
N PHE A 152 28.11 -20.68 6.98
CA PHE A 152 27.85 -21.72 7.99
C PHE A 152 26.67 -21.37 8.90
N ILE A 153 25.88 -22.37 9.26
CA ILE A 153 24.99 -22.32 10.43
C ILE A 153 25.50 -23.29 11.48
N ILE A 154 25.90 -22.76 12.63
CA ILE A 154 26.46 -23.54 13.73
C ILE A 154 25.35 -23.79 14.76
N ASP A 155 24.91 -25.05 14.86
CA ASP A 155 23.84 -25.45 15.78
C ASP A 155 24.38 -25.82 17.17
N GLY A 156 23.90 -25.09 18.18
CA GLY A 156 24.10 -25.44 19.58
C GLY A 156 25.50 -25.16 20.11
N PHE A 157 26.19 -24.15 19.57
CA PHE A 157 27.47 -23.61 20.04
C PHE A 157 27.45 -22.09 19.86
N PRO A 158 28.22 -21.27 20.61
CA PRO A 158 28.92 -21.62 21.84
C PRO A 158 27.95 -21.97 22.97
N ARG A 159 28.31 -22.92 23.84
CA ARG A 159 27.45 -23.34 24.97
C ARG A 159 27.74 -22.64 26.29
N ASN A 160 28.91 -22.00 26.40
CA ASN A 160 29.39 -21.26 27.55
C ASN A 160 30.39 -20.17 27.13
N GLU A 161 30.80 -19.31 28.06
CA GLU A 161 31.73 -18.21 27.79
C GLU A 161 33.13 -18.68 27.38
N GLU A 162 33.57 -19.84 27.87
CA GLU A 162 34.86 -20.43 27.52
C GLU A 162 34.89 -20.88 26.05
N ASN A 163 33.84 -21.55 25.57
CA ASN A 163 33.66 -21.92 24.17
C ASN A 163 33.69 -20.67 23.26
N LEU A 164 32.99 -19.62 23.69
CA LEU A 164 32.94 -18.34 22.99
C LEU A 164 34.34 -17.73 22.87
N ALA A 165 35.05 -17.58 24.00
CA ALA A 165 36.37 -16.98 24.05
C ALA A 165 37.41 -17.78 23.25
N THR A 166 37.39 -19.11 23.37
CA THR A 166 38.31 -20.00 22.64
C THR A 166 38.04 -20.00 21.14
N PHE A 167 36.76 -19.93 20.72
CA PHE A 167 36.40 -19.83 19.30
C PHE A 167 36.82 -18.49 18.69
N GLU A 168 36.50 -17.37 19.35
CA GLU A 168 36.89 -16.03 18.88
C GLU A 168 38.42 -15.88 18.81
N LYS A 169 39.16 -16.47 19.76
CA LYS A 169 40.63 -16.47 19.76
C LYS A 169 41.24 -17.32 18.65
N THR A 170 40.70 -18.52 18.42
CA THR A 170 41.30 -19.53 17.54
C THR A 170 40.84 -19.38 16.08
N VAL A 171 39.54 -19.30 15.86
CA VAL A 171 38.93 -19.25 14.52
C VAL A 171 38.89 -17.82 13.99
N LYS A 172 38.86 -16.81 14.89
CA LYS A 172 38.82 -15.37 14.55
C LYS A 172 37.62 -14.99 13.67
N VAL A 173 36.49 -15.67 13.84
CA VAL A 173 35.21 -15.40 13.16
C VAL A 173 34.17 -15.06 14.24
N GLU A 174 33.35 -14.04 13.99
CA GLU A 174 32.22 -13.66 14.83
C GLU A 174 30.87 -13.94 14.14
N PRO A 175 29.76 -14.07 14.91
CA PRO A 175 28.41 -14.08 14.35
C PRO A 175 28.12 -12.84 13.57
N GLU A 176 27.52 -13.05 12.40
CA GLU A 176 26.71 -12.04 11.77
C GLU A 176 25.51 -11.74 12.68
N PHE A 177 24.80 -12.79 13.12
CA PHE A 177 23.82 -12.74 14.21
C PHE A 177 23.59 -14.14 14.82
N VAL A 178 22.89 -14.16 15.94
CA VAL A 178 22.51 -15.33 16.72
C VAL A 178 20.99 -15.49 16.65
N LEU A 179 20.54 -16.64 16.14
CA LEU A 179 19.15 -17.07 16.19
C LEU A 179 18.87 -17.67 17.59
N PHE A 180 18.14 -16.94 18.42
CA PHE A 180 17.73 -17.42 19.74
C PHE A 180 16.31 -17.97 19.69
N PHE A 181 16.19 -19.30 19.79
CA PHE A 181 14.91 -20.00 19.92
C PHE A 181 14.42 -19.90 21.38
N ASP A 182 13.66 -18.85 21.65
CA ASP A 182 13.10 -18.55 22.96
C ASP A 182 11.86 -19.40 23.20
N CYS A 183 11.86 -20.14 24.29
CA CYS A 183 10.81 -21.08 24.64
C CYS A 183 10.71 -21.17 26.16
N PRO A 184 9.51 -20.96 26.75
CA PRO A 184 9.33 -21.07 28.19
C PRO A 184 9.73 -22.45 28.71
N GLU A 185 10.31 -22.48 29.90
CA GLU A 185 10.84 -23.70 30.51
C GLU A 185 9.79 -24.81 30.62
N GLU A 186 8.55 -24.47 30.95
CA GLU A 186 7.45 -25.43 31.06
C GLU A 186 7.17 -26.13 29.72
N GLU A 187 7.25 -25.41 28.61
CA GLU A 187 7.09 -25.98 27.27
C GLU A 187 8.31 -26.83 26.88
N LEU A 188 9.53 -26.40 27.23
CA LEU A 188 10.74 -27.21 27.04
C LEU A 188 10.65 -28.54 27.81
N LYS A 189 10.22 -28.51 29.08
CA LYS A 189 9.97 -29.71 29.90
C LYS A 189 8.93 -30.61 29.25
N ARG A 190 7.79 -30.06 28.83
CA ARG A 190 6.73 -30.81 28.15
C ARG A 190 7.23 -31.50 26.89
N ARG A 191 7.99 -30.79 26.05
CA ARG A 191 8.58 -31.34 24.81
C ARG A 191 9.62 -32.43 25.07
N LEU A 192 10.43 -32.27 26.13
CA LEU A 192 11.41 -33.29 26.52
C LEU A 192 10.75 -34.56 27.06
N LEU A 193 9.69 -34.42 27.87
CA LEU A 193 8.93 -35.56 28.41
C LEU A 193 8.15 -36.33 27.34
N ASN A 194 7.67 -35.64 26.29
CA ASN A 194 6.93 -36.26 25.19
C ASN A 194 7.83 -36.91 24.12
N ARG A 195 9.16 -36.80 24.23
CA ARG A 195 10.11 -37.27 23.20
C ARG A 195 10.45 -38.77 23.28
N ASN A 196 9.61 -39.57 23.95
CA ASN A 196 9.82 -40.99 24.21
C ASN A 196 10.02 -41.83 22.93
N GLN A 197 11.29 -42.09 22.56
CA GLN A 197 11.87 -43.31 21.95
C GLN A 197 13.13 -43.00 21.11
N GLY A 198 14.26 -42.60 21.71
CA GLY A 198 15.51 -42.52 20.91
C GLY A 198 16.82 -42.10 21.58
N ARG A 199 16.83 -41.58 22.81
CA ARG A 199 18.06 -41.20 23.53
C ARG A 199 18.09 -41.80 24.93
N ALA A 200 19.22 -42.39 25.31
CA ALA A 200 19.37 -43.17 26.56
C ALA A 200 19.37 -42.31 27.84
N ASP A 201 19.33 -40.98 27.71
CA ASP A 201 19.55 -39.98 28.76
C ASP A 201 18.30 -39.15 29.14
N ASP A 202 17.14 -39.39 28.53
CA ASP A 202 15.90 -38.63 28.80
C ASP A 202 15.16 -39.15 30.06
N ASN A 203 15.76 -38.97 31.24
CA ASN A 203 15.10 -39.16 32.55
C ASN A 203 14.84 -37.78 33.24
N PRO A 204 13.89 -37.68 34.19
CA PRO A 204 13.51 -36.40 34.81
C PRO A 204 14.68 -35.64 35.44
N VAL A 205 15.63 -36.36 36.04
CA VAL A 205 16.82 -35.80 36.69
C VAL A 205 17.78 -35.20 35.66
N THR A 206 17.94 -35.84 34.51
CA THR A 206 18.79 -35.34 33.41
C THR A 206 18.16 -34.13 32.71
N ILE A 207 16.84 -34.11 32.54
CA ILE A 207 16.10 -32.97 31.95
C ILE A 207 16.33 -31.71 32.78
N GLU A 208 16.19 -31.80 34.10
CA GLU A 208 16.38 -30.67 35.02
C GLU A 208 17.82 -30.16 35.00
N LYS A 209 18.81 -31.07 34.98
CA LYS A 209 20.23 -30.70 34.82
C LYS A 209 20.51 -29.97 33.50
N ARG A 210 19.91 -30.40 32.38
CA ARG A 210 20.10 -29.76 31.06
C ARG A 210 19.49 -28.36 31.00
N LEU A 211 18.33 -28.16 31.63
CA LEU A 211 17.71 -26.84 31.75
C LEU A 211 18.54 -25.91 32.64
N LYS A 212 19.09 -26.44 33.75
CA LYS A 212 20.00 -25.70 34.62
C LYS A 212 21.27 -25.26 33.89
N VAL A 213 21.92 -26.16 33.14
CA VAL A 213 23.10 -25.84 32.32
C VAL A 213 22.78 -24.79 31.26
N PHE A 214 21.63 -24.87 30.59
CA PHE A 214 21.21 -23.84 29.63
C PHE A 214 21.10 -22.45 30.29
N LYS A 215 20.46 -22.36 31.46
CA LYS A 215 20.30 -21.09 32.19
C LYS A 215 21.63 -20.54 32.71
N GLU A 216 22.48 -21.39 33.28
CA GLU A 216 23.71 -20.97 33.96
C GLU A 216 24.88 -20.75 32.99
N SER A 217 24.88 -21.38 31.81
CA SER A 217 26.03 -21.36 30.91
C SER A 217 25.72 -20.81 29.51
N THR A 218 24.60 -21.19 28.89
CA THR A 218 24.28 -20.77 27.51
C THR A 218 23.55 -19.43 27.46
N LEU A 219 22.66 -19.15 28.41
CA LEU A 219 21.93 -17.88 28.46
C LEU A 219 22.86 -16.65 28.65
N PRO A 220 23.95 -16.70 29.45
CA PRO A 220 24.96 -15.64 29.48
C PRO A 220 25.59 -15.33 28.11
N VAL A 221 25.84 -16.35 27.28
CA VAL A 221 26.36 -16.16 25.90
C VAL A 221 25.33 -15.45 25.02
N ILE A 222 24.05 -15.83 25.14
CA ILE A 222 22.96 -15.14 24.43
C ILE A 222 22.88 -13.68 24.88
N ASN A 223 22.96 -13.41 26.19
CA ASN A 223 22.93 -12.06 26.74
C ASN A 223 24.14 -11.22 26.28
N TYR A 224 25.33 -11.83 26.19
CA TYR A 224 26.52 -11.19 25.63
C TYR A 224 26.27 -10.74 24.19
N TYR A 225 25.79 -11.63 23.31
CA TYR A 225 25.48 -11.24 21.93
C TYR A 225 24.29 -10.26 21.85
N SER A 226 23.33 -10.35 22.76
CA SER A 226 22.19 -9.42 22.83
C SER A 226 22.65 -8.01 23.18
N SER A 227 23.61 -7.85 24.10
CA SER A 227 24.20 -6.55 24.44
C SER A 227 24.99 -5.91 23.29
N LYS A 228 25.39 -6.73 22.30
CA LYS A 228 26.04 -6.29 21.06
C LYS A 228 25.06 -6.07 19.90
N GLY A 229 23.76 -6.19 20.14
CA GLY A 229 22.73 -6.07 19.09
C GLY A 229 22.74 -7.21 18.07
N LYS A 230 23.31 -8.37 18.40
CA LYS A 230 23.49 -9.50 17.48
C LYS A 230 22.49 -10.64 17.68
N VAL A 231 21.46 -10.49 18.51
CA VAL A 231 20.50 -11.58 18.79
C VAL A 231 19.15 -11.33 18.12
N GLN A 232 18.72 -12.28 17.30
CA GLN A 232 17.38 -12.35 16.73
C GLN A 232 16.56 -13.38 17.52
N LYS A 233 15.57 -12.91 18.28
CA LYS A 233 14.73 -13.78 19.13
C LYS A 233 13.58 -14.36 18.34
N ILE A 234 13.31 -15.63 18.54
CA ILE A 234 12.24 -16.37 17.86
C ILE A 234 11.38 -17.05 18.92
N ASN A 235 10.07 -16.80 18.88
CA ASN A 235 9.13 -17.54 19.71
C ASN A 235 8.99 -18.98 19.19
N ALA A 236 9.63 -19.91 19.88
CA ALA A 236 9.66 -21.32 19.52
C ALA A 236 8.46 -22.13 20.06
N GLN A 237 7.42 -21.49 20.61
CA GLN A 237 6.16 -22.16 20.99
C GLN A 237 5.24 -22.44 19.79
N ARG A 238 5.45 -21.76 18.67
CA ARG A 238 4.64 -21.86 17.45
C ARG A 238 4.84 -23.19 16.71
N SER A 239 3.99 -23.45 15.70
CA SER A 239 4.15 -24.63 14.84
C SER A 239 5.47 -24.57 14.05
N VAL A 240 5.97 -25.72 13.60
CA VAL A 240 7.24 -25.80 12.84
C VAL A 240 7.19 -24.92 11.59
N GLU A 241 6.06 -24.90 10.89
CA GLU A 241 5.83 -24.10 9.67
C GLU A 241 5.77 -22.59 9.97
N GLN A 242 5.11 -22.19 11.06
CA GLN A 242 5.08 -20.79 11.49
C GLN A 242 6.46 -20.27 11.90
N THR A 243 7.22 -21.09 12.64
CA THR A 243 8.60 -20.75 13.01
C THR A 243 9.52 -20.70 11.78
N GLU A 244 9.30 -21.56 10.79
CA GLU A 244 10.01 -21.52 9.50
C GLU A 244 9.71 -20.23 8.73
N ASN A 245 8.45 -19.81 8.65
CA ASN A 245 8.07 -18.55 8.01
C ASN A 245 8.70 -17.32 8.70
N ILE A 246 8.77 -17.31 10.04
CA ILE A 246 9.46 -16.25 10.80
C ILE A 246 10.97 -16.27 10.53
N LEU A 247 11.58 -17.46 10.45
CA LEU A 247 13.00 -17.61 10.13
C LEU A 247 13.31 -17.13 8.72
N LEU A 248 12.44 -17.45 7.76
CA LEU A 248 12.49 -16.92 6.41
C LEU A 248 12.47 -15.40 6.50
N SER A 249 11.52 -14.77 7.20
CA SER A 249 11.46 -13.31 7.34
C SER A 249 12.68 -12.68 8.04
N ILE A 250 13.22 -13.27 9.10
CA ILE A 250 14.38 -12.71 9.84
C ILE A 250 15.64 -12.69 8.96
N SER A 251 15.83 -13.71 8.12
CA SER A 251 16.93 -13.74 7.15
C SER A 251 16.80 -12.64 6.07
N LEU A 252 15.59 -12.12 5.84
CA LEU A 252 15.35 -11.02 4.91
C LEU A 252 15.64 -9.64 5.52
N PHE A 253 15.66 -9.51 6.86
CA PHE A 253 15.47 -8.22 7.55
C PHE A 253 16.45 -7.91 8.70
N SER A 254 17.49 -8.72 8.94
CA SER A 254 18.50 -8.36 9.94
C SER A 254 19.22 -7.06 9.53
N SER A 255 19.22 -6.06 10.41
CA SER A 255 19.67 -4.67 10.21
C SER A 255 21.13 -4.48 9.78
N ASN A 256 21.91 -5.56 9.71
CA ASN A 256 23.29 -5.57 9.22
C ASN A 256 23.47 -6.20 7.84
N TYR A 257 22.40 -6.74 7.23
CA TYR A 257 22.45 -7.06 5.80
C TYR A 257 22.20 -5.79 5.01
N PRO A 258 23.05 -5.43 4.04
CA PRO A 258 22.56 -4.59 2.96
C PRO A 258 21.30 -5.27 2.44
N ILE A 259 20.21 -4.50 2.32
CA ILE A 259 19.07 -4.89 1.50
C ILE A 259 19.69 -5.54 0.26
N HIS A 260 19.48 -6.83 0.06
CA HIS A 260 20.06 -7.54 -1.08
C HIS A 260 18.99 -7.52 -2.16
N PRO A 261 19.35 -7.28 -3.43
CA PRO A 261 18.40 -6.95 -4.50
C PRO A 261 17.38 -8.07 -4.81
N HIS A 262 17.59 -9.26 -4.25
CA HIS A 262 16.78 -10.48 -4.47
C HIS A 262 16.28 -11.14 -3.18
N ILE A 263 16.48 -10.49 -2.01
CA ILE A 263 16.10 -11.04 -0.70
C ILE A 263 14.66 -10.69 -0.31
N PHE A 264 13.96 -9.83 -1.05
CA PHE A 264 12.50 -9.85 -0.98
C PHE A 264 12.00 -11.01 -1.83
N GLN A 265 11.57 -12.07 -1.14
CA GLN A 265 10.75 -13.14 -1.72
C GLN A 265 9.65 -12.50 -2.57
N LEU A 266 9.30 -13.13 -3.71
CA LEU A 266 8.34 -12.57 -4.66
C LEU A 266 6.96 -12.41 -4.02
N PHE A 267 6.77 -11.29 -3.35
CA PHE A 267 5.55 -10.93 -2.69
C PHE A 267 4.60 -10.42 -3.76
N ARG A 268 3.63 -11.25 -4.12
CA ARG A 268 2.45 -10.74 -4.81
C ARG A 268 1.61 -10.01 -3.81
N THR A 269 1.44 -8.73 -4.04
CA THR A 269 0.80 -7.85 -3.07
C THR A 269 -0.50 -7.35 -3.67
N VAL A 270 -1.50 -7.26 -2.81
CA VAL A 270 -2.84 -6.89 -3.14
C VAL A 270 -3.18 -5.73 -2.21
N GLN A 271 -3.44 -4.54 -2.76
CA GLN A 271 -3.89 -3.44 -1.92
C GLN A 271 -5.37 -3.62 -1.64
N CYS A 272 -5.71 -4.17 -0.47
CA CYS A 272 -7.06 -4.06 0.06
C CYS A 272 -7.14 -2.74 0.80
N TYR A 273 -7.88 -1.79 0.26
CA TYR A 273 -8.15 -0.60 1.01
C TYR A 273 -9.20 -0.81 2.07
N LEU A 274 -8.90 -0.26 3.23
CA LEU A 274 -9.87 0.21 4.19
C LEU A 274 -10.45 1.57 3.76
N ARG A 275 -11.04 1.68 2.56
CA ARG A 275 -11.91 2.83 2.23
C ARG A 275 -13.34 2.53 2.65
N SER A 276 -13.49 2.31 3.94
CA SER A 276 -14.78 2.22 4.61
C SER A 276 -14.72 3.24 5.73
N SER A 277 -15.00 4.50 5.43
CA SER A 277 -15.36 5.53 6.40
C SER A 277 -16.79 5.28 6.89
N VAL A 278 -16.98 4.19 7.58
CA VAL A 278 -18.29 3.74 8.02
C VAL A 278 -18.39 3.87 9.53
N LEU A 279 -19.07 4.91 10.00
CA LEU A 279 -19.40 5.26 11.40
C LEU A 279 -20.16 4.18 12.21
N SER A 280 -19.87 2.90 12.00
CA SER A 280 -20.49 1.75 12.67
C SER A 280 -19.43 0.66 12.85
N SER A 281 -19.34 0.12 14.05
CA SER A 281 -18.44 -0.98 14.38
C SER A 281 -18.76 -2.33 13.72
N LEU A 282 -19.82 -2.41 12.91
CA LEU A 282 -20.34 -3.67 12.36
C LEU A 282 -19.93 -3.94 10.90
N THR A 283 -19.96 -2.98 9.98
CA THR A 283 -19.73 -3.24 8.53
C THR A 283 -18.30 -3.61 8.15
N ALA A 284 -17.32 -2.86 8.66
CA ALA A 284 -15.90 -3.14 8.52
C ALA A 284 -15.59 -4.56 8.99
N THR A 285 -16.19 -4.95 10.12
CA THR A 285 -15.98 -6.26 10.73
C THR A 285 -16.65 -7.42 9.97
N VAL A 286 -17.60 -7.14 9.09
CA VAL A 286 -18.30 -8.16 8.27
C VAL A 286 -17.68 -8.30 6.88
N MET A 287 -17.27 -7.20 6.22
CA MET A 287 -16.71 -7.28 4.87
C MET A 287 -15.23 -7.66 4.84
N TRP A 288 -14.39 -7.21 5.79
CA TRP A 288 -12.95 -7.45 5.73
C TRP A 288 -12.57 -8.94 5.65
N PRO A 289 -13.15 -9.86 6.44
CA PRO A 289 -12.78 -11.27 6.34
C PRO A 289 -13.02 -11.86 4.94
N ASP A 290 -14.15 -11.52 4.31
CA ASP A 290 -14.49 -11.99 2.96
C ASP A 290 -13.59 -11.36 1.89
N LEU A 291 -13.31 -10.05 1.98
CA LEU A 291 -12.38 -9.36 1.07
C LEU A 291 -10.97 -9.95 1.17
N ILE A 292 -10.45 -10.15 2.38
CA ILE A 292 -9.13 -10.75 2.63
C ILE A 292 -9.09 -12.19 2.09
N ALA A 293 -10.16 -12.96 2.29
CA ALA A 293 -10.27 -14.32 1.76
C ALA A 293 -10.25 -14.35 0.23
N LYS A 294 -11.00 -13.47 -0.44
CA LYS A 294 -11.01 -13.32 -1.91
C LYS A 294 -9.66 -12.87 -2.46
N SER A 295 -8.95 -12.00 -1.75
CA SER A 295 -7.59 -11.59 -2.09
C SER A 295 -6.60 -12.75 -1.98
N LYS A 296 -6.66 -13.51 -0.89
CA LYS A 296 -5.85 -14.73 -0.72
C LYS A 296 -6.14 -15.75 -1.81
N GLU A 297 -7.42 -16.01 -2.10
CA GLU A 297 -7.81 -16.92 -3.16
C GLU A 297 -7.34 -16.45 -4.53
N GLY A 298 -7.35 -15.14 -4.76
CA GLY A 298 -6.81 -14.51 -5.95
C GLY A 298 -5.28 -14.57 -6.07
N GLY A 299 -4.56 -15.15 -5.10
CA GLY A 299 -3.11 -15.37 -5.15
C GLY A 299 -2.27 -14.28 -4.50
N ALA A 300 -2.86 -13.44 -3.64
CA ALA A 300 -2.12 -12.49 -2.81
C ALA A 300 -1.25 -13.19 -1.75
N ASP A 301 -0.05 -12.67 -1.53
CA ASP A 301 0.83 -12.98 -0.40
C ASP A 301 0.80 -11.86 0.67
N VAL A 302 0.58 -10.62 0.24
CA VAL A 302 0.63 -9.41 1.09
C VAL A 302 -0.61 -8.55 0.85
N VAL A 303 -1.16 -7.98 1.91
CA VAL A 303 -2.13 -6.89 1.85
C VAL A 303 -1.42 -5.56 2.03
N GLN A 304 -1.73 -4.56 1.22
CA GLN A 304 -1.24 -3.19 1.41
C GLN A 304 -2.39 -2.27 1.82
N THR A 305 -2.17 -1.34 2.75
CA THR A 305 -3.16 -0.32 3.12
C THR A 305 -2.50 0.97 3.60
N TYR A 306 -3.20 2.09 3.45
CA TYR A 306 -2.82 3.38 4.04
C TYR A 306 -3.34 3.52 5.48
N VAL A 307 -2.76 4.45 6.23
CA VAL A 307 -3.29 4.93 7.51
C VAL A 307 -3.85 6.34 7.33
N PHE A 308 -5.15 6.54 7.60
CA PHE A 308 -5.82 7.82 7.36
C PHE A 308 -5.83 8.69 8.62
N TRP A 309 -4.82 9.56 8.78
CA TRP A 309 -4.65 10.40 9.97
C TRP A 309 -5.91 11.22 10.31
N SER A 310 -6.55 11.84 9.32
CA SER A 310 -7.82 12.58 9.47
C SER A 310 -8.93 11.79 10.16
N GLY A 311 -9.02 10.48 9.93
CA GLY A 311 -10.00 9.62 10.59
C GLY A 311 -9.54 9.11 11.96
N HIS A 312 -8.24 8.91 12.15
CA HIS A 312 -7.68 8.45 13.42
C HIS A 312 -7.47 9.55 14.44
N GLU A 313 -7.43 10.83 14.05
CA GLU A 313 -7.30 11.98 14.95
C GLU A 313 -8.20 13.13 14.50
N PRO A 314 -9.55 12.95 14.52
CA PRO A 314 -10.49 13.96 14.05
C PRO A 314 -10.41 15.25 14.85
N VAL A 315 -10.06 15.15 16.14
CA VAL A 315 -9.77 16.28 17.04
C VAL A 315 -8.35 16.12 17.56
N LYS A 316 -7.56 17.20 17.54
CA LYS A 316 -6.16 17.17 17.98
C LYS A 316 -6.00 16.55 19.37
N GLY A 317 -5.17 15.53 19.46
CA GLY A 317 -4.88 14.76 20.68
C GLY A 317 -5.92 13.70 21.05
N GLN A 318 -7.01 13.56 20.29
CA GLN A 318 -8.06 12.56 20.52
C GLN A 318 -8.03 11.50 19.41
N TYR A 319 -7.45 10.35 19.72
CA TYR A 319 -7.32 9.26 18.77
C TYR A 319 -8.56 8.35 18.72
N TYR A 320 -8.90 7.87 17.52
CA TYR A 320 -9.98 6.92 17.28
C TYR A 320 -9.47 5.70 16.50
N PHE A 321 -9.54 4.53 17.14
CA PHE A 321 -9.15 3.22 16.59
C PHE A 321 -10.25 2.18 16.81
N GLU A 322 -11.51 2.60 16.78
CA GLU A 322 -12.66 1.72 16.95
C GLU A 322 -13.44 1.59 15.64
N GLY A 323 -14.34 0.61 15.61
CA GLY A 323 -15.20 0.31 14.48
C GLY A 323 -14.46 0.12 13.17
N GLU A 324 -14.77 0.96 12.19
CA GLU A 324 -14.14 0.96 10.87
C GLU A 324 -12.70 1.46 10.85
N TYR A 325 -12.32 2.26 11.85
CA TYR A 325 -10.97 2.77 12.05
C TYR A 325 -10.17 1.87 13.00
N ASP A 326 -10.67 0.67 13.34
CA ASP A 326 -9.93 -0.35 14.08
C ASP A 326 -8.84 -1.00 13.22
N LEU A 327 -7.76 -0.25 13.05
CA LEU A 327 -6.59 -0.66 12.29
C LEU A 327 -5.97 -1.94 12.86
N VAL A 328 -5.91 -2.06 14.19
CA VAL A 328 -5.33 -3.22 14.88
C VAL A 328 -6.11 -4.49 14.52
N LYS A 329 -7.44 -4.45 14.57
CA LYS A 329 -8.29 -5.57 14.18
C LYS A 329 -8.10 -5.95 12.71
N PHE A 330 -8.04 -4.98 11.80
CA PHE A 330 -7.77 -5.27 10.39
C PHE A 330 -6.43 -5.99 10.20
N VAL A 331 -5.34 -5.47 10.81
CA VAL A 331 -4.03 -6.11 10.73
C VAL A 331 -4.06 -7.54 11.29
N LYS A 332 -4.75 -7.76 12.42
CA LYS A 332 -4.93 -9.11 13.00
C LYS A 332 -5.65 -10.05 12.03
N LEU A 333 -6.75 -9.61 11.40
CA LEU A 333 -7.50 -10.42 10.42
C LEU A 333 -6.65 -10.81 9.19
N VAL A 334 -5.79 -9.91 8.72
CA VAL A 334 -4.82 -10.20 7.64
C VAL A 334 -3.86 -11.32 8.07
N GLY A 335 -3.29 -11.20 9.27
CA GLY A 335 -2.38 -12.21 9.83
C GLY A 335 -3.05 -13.55 10.12
N GLU A 336 -4.28 -13.56 10.65
CA GLU A 336 -5.09 -14.76 10.87
C GLU A 336 -5.41 -15.48 9.55
N SER A 337 -5.57 -14.71 8.46
CA SER A 337 -5.74 -15.25 7.12
C SER A 337 -4.43 -15.75 6.50
N GLY A 338 -3.29 -15.62 7.19
CA GLY A 338 -1.98 -16.08 6.72
C GLY A 338 -1.40 -15.24 5.59
N LEU A 339 -1.79 -13.97 5.49
CA LEU A 339 -1.20 -12.98 4.60
C LEU A 339 -0.27 -12.05 5.40
N TYR A 340 0.71 -11.47 4.71
CA TYR A 340 1.53 -10.38 5.27
C TYR A 340 0.86 -9.01 5.06
N LEU A 341 1.41 -7.96 5.67
CA LEU A 341 0.95 -6.58 5.52
C LEU A 341 2.10 -5.61 5.18
N HIS A 342 1.90 -4.77 4.16
CA HIS A 342 2.65 -3.53 3.96
C HIS A 342 1.78 -2.36 4.45
N LEU A 343 2.17 -1.76 5.58
CA LEU A 343 1.42 -0.64 6.15
C LEU A 343 2.02 0.71 5.72
N ARG A 344 1.31 1.43 4.85
CA ARG A 344 1.73 2.74 4.34
C ARG A 344 1.25 3.83 5.29
N ILE A 345 2.08 4.15 6.29
CA ILE A 345 1.70 5.06 7.37
C ILE A 345 1.50 6.48 6.85
N GLY A 346 2.31 6.94 5.90
CA GLY A 346 2.25 8.31 5.38
C GLY A 346 3.01 9.30 6.28
N PRO A 347 2.35 10.27 6.96
CA PRO A 347 0.90 10.39 7.16
C PRO A 347 0.18 11.24 6.11
N TYR A 348 0.93 11.89 5.21
CA TYR A 348 0.37 12.21 3.90
C TYR A 348 0.26 10.91 3.11
N VAL A 349 -0.95 10.58 2.66
CA VAL A 349 -1.19 9.34 1.91
C VAL A 349 -1.56 9.61 0.45
N CYS A 350 -1.78 10.87 0.07
CA CYS A 350 -2.62 11.17 -1.09
C CYS A 350 -3.89 10.33 -0.94
N ALA A 351 -3.94 9.19 -1.64
CA ALA A 351 -5.14 8.48 -2.00
C ALA A 351 -6.12 9.51 -2.60
N GLU A 352 -7.12 9.18 -3.34
CA GLU A 352 -8.19 10.16 -3.60
C GLU A 352 -9.01 10.45 -2.32
N TRP A 353 -8.35 10.79 -1.21
CA TRP A 353 -8.85 10.99 0.14
C TRP A 353 -8.79 12.46 0.55
N ASN A 354 -9.79 12.91 1.30
CA ASN A 354 -9.98 14.28 1.75
C ASN A 354 -8.69 14.82 2.37
N PHE A 355 -8.21 15.94 1.83
CA PHE A 355 -7.02 16.64 2.30
C PHE A 355 -5.73 15.78 2.33
N GLY A 356 -5.67 14.73 1.50
CA GLY A 356 -4.51 13.85 1.37
C GLY A 356 -4.25 12.99 2.62
N GLY A 357 -5.26 12.86 3.48
CA GLY A 357 -5.18 12.16 4.76
C GLY A 357 -4.92 13.06 5.96
N PHE A 358 -4.57 14.33 5.79
CA PHE A 358 -4.32 15.23 6.92
C PHE A 358 -5.62 15.62 7.64
N PRO A 359 -5.63 15.70 8.98
CA PRO A 359 -6.73 16.32 9.69
C PRO A 359 -6.77 17.82 9.44
N VAL A 360 -7.97 18.39 9.30
CA VAL A 360 -8.15 19.82 8.95
C VAL A 360 -7.62 20.76 10.03
N TRP A 361 -7.70 20.36 11.31
CA TRP A 361 -7.15 21.15 12.42
C TRP A 361 -5.63 21.37 12.30
N LEU A 362 -4.91 20.54 11.54
CA LEU A 362 -3.46 20.70 11.35
C LEU A 362 -3.13 22.04 10.66
N ARG A 363 -4.03 22.53 9.81
CA ARG A 363 -3.90 23.83 9.14
C ARG A 363 -3.93 25.01 10.12
N ASP A 364 -4.59 24.87 11.27
CA ASP A 364 -4.71 25.93 12.27
C ASP A 364 -3.48 26.01 13.19
N VAL A 365 -2.51 25.10 13.06
CA VAL A 365 -1.27 25.16 13.83
C VAL A 365 -0.48 26.42 13.42
N PRO A 366 -0.10 27.30 14.36
CA PRO A 366 0.60 28.54 14.04
C PRO A 366 1.90 28.31 13.27
N GLY A 367 2.06 28.98 12.13
CA GLY A 367 3.26 28.89 11.30
C GLY A 367 3.42 27.57 10.54
N ILE A 368 2.37 26.74 10.46
CA ILE A 368 2.39 25.46 9.75
C ILE A 368 2.61 25.66 8.24
N VAL A 369 3.45 24.80 7.67
CA VAL A 369 3.56 24.59 6.22
C VAL A 369 3.70 23.10 6.02
N PHE A 370 2.82 22.50 5.22
CA PHE A 370 2.78 21.05 5.11
C PHE A 370 3.97 20.53 4.30
N ARG A 371 4.48 19.35 4.69
CA ARG A 371 5.43 18.54 3.92
C ARG A 371 6.69 19.31 3.49
N THR A 372 7.24 20.12 4.39
CA THR A 372 8.49 20.84 4.19
C THR A 372 9.25 20.96 5.51
N ASP A 373 10.44 21.55 5.51
CA ASP A 373 11.24 21.74 6.71
C ASP A 373 10.63 22.79 7.63
N ASN A 374 9.55 22.39 8.31
CA ASN A 374 8.71 23.22 9.15
C ASN A 374 8.58 22.54 10.51
N ALA A 375 9.11 23.18 11.57
CA ALA A 375 9.17 22.56 12.89
C ALA A 375 7.79 22.12 13.42
N PRO A 376 6.71 22.94 13.34
CA PRO A 376 5.38 22.50 13.75
C PRO A 376 4.88 21.27 12.98
N PHE A 377 5.08 21.22 11.66
CA PHE A 377 4.63 20.08 10.85
C PHE A 377 5.40 18.81 11.20
N LYS A 378 6.73 18.91 11.31
CA LYS A 378 7.59 17.79 11.70
C LYS A 378 7.22 17.22 13.06
N GLU A 379 6.90 18.08 14.03
CA GLU A 379 6.48 17.65 15.36
C GLU A 379 5.17 16.86 15.33
N GLU A 380 4.13 17.37 14.67
CA GLU A 380 2.83 16.69 14.59
C GLU A 380 2.91 15.39 13.77
N MET A 381 3.63 15.41 12.64
CA MET A 381 3.89 14.21 11.84
C MET A 381 4.61 13.14 12.66
N GLN A 382 5.67 13.52 13.39
CA GLN A 382 6.43 12.57 14.20
C GLN A 382 5.57 11.96 15.30
N LYS A 383 4.74 12.77 15.98
CA LYS A 383 3.81 12.26 17.01
C LYS A 383 2.88 11.18 16.45
N PHE A 384 2.25 11.45 15.31
CA PHE A 384 1.32 10.50 14.69
C PHE A 384 2.03 9.23 14.21
N VAL A 385 3.14 9.36 13.48
CA VAL A 385 3.88 8.19 12.97
C VAL A 385 4.40 7.34 14.13
N THR A 386 4.95 7.96 15.17
CA THR A 386 5.40 7.26 16.40
C THR A 386 4.23 6.51 17.05
N LYS A 387 3.07 7.17 17.19
CA LYS A 387 1.86 6.56 17.76
C LYS A 387 1.43 5.31 17.00
N ILE A 388 1.45 5.33 15.66
CA ILE A 388 1.09 4.17 14.84
C ILE A 388 2.13 3.05 15.00
N VAL A 389 3.43 3.36 14.91
CA VAL A 389 4.49 2.35 15.06
C VAL A 389 4.46 1.70 16.45
N ASP A 390 4.31 2.49 17.51
CA ASP A 390 4.20 2.00 18.88
C ASP A 390 2.95 1.14 19.07
N LEU A 391 1.80 1.55 18.53
CA LEU A 391 0.57 0.75 18.58
C LEU A 391 0.76 -0.62 17.90
N MET A 392 1.38 -0.65 16.70
CA MET A 392 1.65 -1.92 16.01
C MET A 392 2.64 -2.80 16.79
N ARG A 393 3.63 -2.18 17.45
CA ARG A 393 4.63 -2.87 18.27
C ARG A 393 4.02 -3.44 19.56
N GLU A 394 3.22 -2.66 20.27
CA GLU A 394 2.53 -3.05 21.50
C GLU A 394 1.59 -4.24 21.27
N GLU A 395 0.91 -4.25 20.12
CA GLU A 395 0.02 -5.32 19.68
C GLU A 395 0.74 -6.53 19.05
N MET A 396 2.08 -6.54 19.06
CA MET A 396 2.93 -7.62 18.52
C MET A 396 2.68 -7.90 17.03
N LEU A 397 2.39 -6.85 16.24
CA LEU A 397 1.98 -6.96 14.84
C LEU A 397 3.15 -6.92 13.83
N LEU A 398 4.37 -6.63 14.28
CA LEU A 398 5.57 -6.64 13.44
C LEU A 398 6.02 -8.08 13.15
N SER A 399 6.53 -8.34 11.95
CA SER A 399 6.91 -9.70 11.50
C SER A 399 7.94 -10.39 12.40
N TRP A 400 8.91 -9.66 12.93
CA TRP A 400 9.87 -10.19 13.91
C TRP A 400 9.24 -10.49 15.28
N GLN A 401 8.12 -9.85 15.63
CA GLN A 401 7.27 -10.19 16.78
C GLN A 401 6.30 -11.35 16.47
N GLY A 402 6.27 -11.79 15.21
CA GLY A 402 5.40 -12.83 14.69
C GLY A 402 4.02 -12.33 14.25
N GLY A 403 3.85 -11.02 14.02
CA GLY A 403 2.68 -10.45 13.35
C GLY A 403 2.86 -10.39 11.83
N PRO A 404 1.88 -9.85 11.08
CA PRO A 404 1.91 -9.87 9.62
C PRO A 404 2.69 -8.71 8.98
N ILE A 405 3.03 -7.64 9.71
CA ILE A 405 3.64 -6.44 9.12
C ILE A 405 5.08 -6.71 8.72
N ILE A 406 5.37 -6.64 7.41
CA ILE A 406 6.70 -6.88 6.85
C ILE A 406 7.42 -5.61 6.42
N MET A 407 6.73 -4.48 6.26
CA MET A 407 7.32 -3.21 5.87
C MET A 407 6.39 -2.03 6.17
N PHE A 408 7.00 -0.85 6.32
CA PHE A 408 6.31 0.42 6.46
C PHE A 408 6.63 1.38 5.31
N GLN A 409 5.71 2.30 5.02
CA GLN A 409 6.02 3.45 4.16
C GLN A 409 5.93 4.76 4.96
N ILE A 410 6.94 5.61 4.77
CA ILE A 410 6.94 7.00 5.24
C ILE A 410 6.74 7.93 4.04
N GLU A 411 5.95 9.00 4.24
CA GLU A 411 5.51 9.90 3.17
C GLU A 411 4.76 9.17 2.04
N ASN A 412 4.33 9.94 1.04
CA ASN A 412 3.76 9.40 -0.20
C ASN A 412 4.07 10.29 -1.40
N GLU A 413 4.75 9.74 -2.40
CA GLU A 413 5.11 10.41 -3.65
C GLU A 413 5.73 11.79 -3.49
N TYR A 414 6.55 11.98 -2.44
CA TYR A 414 7.09 13.29 -2.10
C TYR A 414 8.03 13.85 -3.17
N GLY A 415 8.82 13.00 -3.84
CA GLY A 415 9.73 13.42 -4.90
C GLY A 415 9.05 14.14 -6.07
N ASN A 416 7.75 13.91 -6.30
CA ASN A 416 6.99 14.64 -7.32
C ASN A 416 6.84 16.15 -6.99
N ILE A 417 6.85 16.51 -5.71
CA ILE A 417 6.56 17.87 -5.23
C ILE A 417 7.70 18.49 -4.41
N GLU A 418 8.72 17.73 -4.05
CA GLU A 418 9.89 18.16 -3.29
C GLU A 418 10.51 19.46 -3.84
N HIS A 419 10.70 19.54 -5.15
CA HIS A 419 11.30 20.71 -5.81
C HIS A 419 10.51 22.01 -5.58
N SER A 420 9.19 21.92 -5.32
CA SER A 420 8.34 23.08 -5.04
C SER A 420 8.67 23.76 -3.71
N PHE A 421 9.38 23.06 -2.81
CA PHE A 421 9.84 23.58 -1.52
C PHE A 421 11.32 23.98 -1.51
N GLY A 422 12.02 23.83 -2.64
CA GLY A 422 13.46 24.14 -2.73
C GLY A 422 14.29 23.36 -1.70
N GLN A 423 15.20 24.05 -1.01
CA GLN A 423 16.10 23.44 -0.03
C GLN A 423 15.35 22.82 1.17
N GLY A 424 14.25 23.46 1.62
CA GLY A 424 13.43 22.93 2.70
C GLY A 424 12.75 21.60 2.37
N GLY A 425 12.55 21.30 1.08
CA GLY A 425 12.03 19.99 0.67
C GLY A 425 13.05 18.86 0.89
N LYS A 426 14.31 19.10 0.53
CA LYS A 426 15.41 18.14 0.73
C LYS A 426 15.71 17.88 2.19
N GLU A 427 15.72 18.95 3.00
CA GLU A 427 15.93 18.88 4.44
C GLU A 427 14.81 18.10 5.12
N TYR A 428 13.56 18.34 4.71
CA TYR A 428 12.42 17.57 5.16
C TYR A 428 12.48 16.10 4.77
N MET A 429 12.79 15.77 3.52
CA MET A 429 12.91 14.38 3.07
C MET A 429 13.96 13.63 3.89
N THR A 430 15.14 14.25 4.07
CA THR A 430 16.22 13.71 4.89
C THR A 430 15.77 13.50 6.33
N TRP A 431 15.05 14.48 6.90
CA TRP A 431 14.50 14.37 8.26
C TRP A 431 13.44 13.27 8.36
N ALA A 432 12.50 13.18 7.42
CA ALA A 432 11.40 12.21 7.46
C ALA A 432 11.94 10.77 7.39
N ALA A 433 12.91 10.55 6.50
CA ALA A 433 13.65 9.30 6.41
C ALA A 433 14.41 8.98 7.71
N GLY A 434 15.14 9.96 8.25
CA GLY A 434 15.89 9.80 9.50
C GLY A 434 14.99 9.52 10.71
N MET A 435 13.85 10.19 10.80
CA MET A 435 12.84 9.98 11.84
C MET A 435 12.25 8.58 11.77
N ALA A 436 11.85 8.12 10.57
CA ALA A 436 11.32 6.78 10.37
C ALA A 436 12.32 5.68 10.76
N LEU A 437 13.59 5.82 10.35
CA LEU A 437 14.67 4.89 10.73
C LEU A 437 14.94 4.92 12.24
N ALA A 438 14.90 6.10 12.87
CA ALA A 438 15.13 6.25 14.31
C ALA A 438 14.05 5.61 15.19
N LEU A 439 12.86 5.33 14.65
CA LEU A 439 11.82 4.59 15.36
C LEU A 439 12.20 3.12 15.60
N ASP A 440 13.23 2.60 14.93
CA ASP A 440 13.73 1.22 15.08
C ASP A 440 12.60 0.19 15.04
N ALA A 441 11.79 0.26 13.98
CA ALA A 441 10.64 -0.63 13.80
C ALA A 441 11.04 -2.09 13.59
N GLY A 442 12.30 -2.39 13.28
CA GLY A 442 12.76 -3.76 12.98
C GLY A 442 12.19 -4.35 11.68
N VAL A 443 11.54 -3.52 10.85
CA VAL A 443 11.09 -3.86 9.50
C VAL A 443 11.55 -2.77 8.51
N PRO A 444 11.75 -3.08 7.22
CA PRO A 444 12.16 -2.11 6.22
C PRO A 444 11.17 -0.95 6.05
N TRP A 445 11.73 0.20 5.65
CA TRP A 445 10.96 1.37 5.23
C TRP A 445 11.02 1.55 3.71
N VAL A 446 9.90 2.00 3.16
CA VAL A 446 9.70 2.28 1.73
C VAL A 446 9.35 3.77 1.55
N MET A 447 9.74 4.35 0.42
CA MET A 447 9.25 5.64 -0.08
C MET A 447 8.95 5.51 -1.57
N CYS A 448 7.69 5.67 -1.97
CA CYS A 448 7.32 5.63 -3.38
C CYS A 448 7.63 6.97 -4.08
N LYS A 449 8.05 6.91 -5.35
CA LYS A 449 8.47 8.07 -6.18
C LYS A 449 9.51 8.98 -5.51
N GLN A 450 10.46 8.40 -4.77
CA GLN A 450 11.53 9.14 -4.10
C GLN A 450 12.91 8.68 -4.60
N THR A 451 13.38 9.25 -5.71
CA THR A 451 14.61 8.79 -6.38
C THR A 451 15.89 8.99 -5.58
N ASP A 452 15.89 9.85 -4.57
CA ASP A 452 17.03 10.14 -3.69
C ASP A 452 16.79 9.64 -2.25
N ALA A 453 15.88 8.67 -2.06
CA ALA A 453 15.68 8.02 -0.76
C ALA A 453 17.00 7.43 -0.22
N PRO A 454 17.32 7.59 1.08
CA PRO A 454 18.55 7.07 1.68
C PRO A 454 18.77 5.57 1.45
N GLU A 455 20.02 5.08 1.54
CA GLU A 455 20.37 3.67 1.23
C GLU A 455 19.55 2.64 2.01
N ASN A 456 19.16 2.96 3.25
CA ASN A 456 18.39 2.08 4.14
C ASN A 456 16.86 2.18 3.97
N ILE A 457 16.39 2.96 2.98
CA ILE A 457 14.97 3.09 2.62
C ILE A 457 14.81 2.67 1.17
N ILE A 458 13.85 1.80 0.89
CA ILE A 458 13.60 1.30 -0.46
C ILE A 458 12.82 2.37 -1.24
N ASP A 459 13.38 2.85 -2.35
CA ASP A 459 12.64 3.67 -3.30
C ASP A 459 11.80 2.78 -4.22
N ALA A 460 10.53 3.15 -4.40
CA ALA A 460 9.56 2.33 -5.14
C ALA A 460 8.87 3.12 -6.27
N CYS A 461 8.35 2.37 -7.24
CA CYS A 461 7.63 2.89 -8.40
C CYS A 461 6.11 2.84 -8.22
N ASN A 462 5.43 3.86 -8.76
CA ASN A 462 3.97 3.91 -8.94
C ASN A 462 3.69 4.30 -10.40
N ALA A 463 2.96 3.48 -11.15
CA ALA A 463 2.63 3.75 -12.55
C ALA A 463 1.66 2.68 -13.07
N TYR A 464 1.20 2.84 -14.33
CA TYR A 464 0.64 1.73 -15.10
C TYR A 464 1.69 0.67 -15.48
N TYR A 465 2.97 1.07 -15.60
CA TYR A 465 4.09 0.19 -15.95
C TYR A 465 5.35 0.60 -15.18
N CYS A 466 5.94 -0.35 -14.46
CA CYS A 466 7.22 -0.16 -13.76
C CYS A 466 8.31 -1.14 -14.22
N ASP A 467 8.14 -1.82 -15.37
CA ASP A 467 9.12 -2.76 -15.93
C ASP A 467 10.43 -2.09 -16.42
N GLY A 468 10.45 -0.76 -16.49
CA GLY A 468 11.65 0.05 -16.72
C GLY A 468 12.25 0.71 -15.47
N PHE A 469 11.60 0.59 -14.30
CA PHE A 469 12.07 1.20 -13.07
C PHE A 469 13.36 0.56 -12.58
N LYS A 470 14.27 1.38 -12.05
CA LYS A 470 15.49 0.94 -11.39
C LYS A 470 15.59 1.70 -10.07
N PRO A 471 15.82 1.01 -8.94
CA PRO A 471 16.03 1.68 -7.68
C PRO A 471 17.32 2.50 -7.73
N ASN A 472 17.44 3.45 -6.81
CA ASN A 472 18.57 4.37 -6.78
C ASN A 472 19.90 3.73 -6.33
N SER A 473 19.86 2.47 -5.87
CA SER A 473 21.02 1.65 -5.56
C SER A 473 20.80 0.22 -6.06
N PRO A 474 21.82 -0.43 -6.67
CA PRO A 474 21.72 -1.82 -7.13
C PRO A 474 21.59 -2.83 -5.98
N LYS A 475 21.73 -2.39 -4.72
CA LYS A 475 21.49 -3.23 -3.55
C LYS A 475 20.00 -3.34 -3.24
N LYS A 476 19.19 -2.33 -3.60
CA LYS A 476 17.77 -2.33 -3.29
C LYS A 476 16.99 -3.23 -4.26
N PRO A 477 15.89 -3.87 -3.80
CA PRO A 477 14.98 -4.59 -4.68
C PRO A 477 14.21 -3.60 -5.59
N ILE A 478 13.68 -4.13 -6.68
CA ILE A 478 12.81 -3.37 -7.58
C ILE A 478 11.36 -3.51 -7.10
N PHE A 479 10.81 -2.44 -6.52
CA PHE A 479 9.46 -2.41 -5.94
C PHE A 479 8.49 -1.59 -6.79
N TRP A 480 7.29 -2.12 -6.96
CA TRP A 480 6.15 -1.46 -7.58
C TRP A 480 5.00 -1.40 -6.57
N THR A 481 4.93 -0.27 -5.85
CA THR A 481 3.98 -0.06 -4.74
C THR A 481 2.58 0.32 -5.21
N GLU A 482 2.41 0.82 -6.44
CA GLU A 482 1.09 1.09 -7.04
C GLU A 482 1.05 0.77 -8.52
N ASP A 483 0.55 -0.42 -8.86
CA ASP A 483 0.13 -0.80 -10.21
C ASP A 483 -1.33 -0.41 -10.41
N TRP A 484 -1.52 0.66 -11.17
CA TRP A 484 -2.85 1.25 -11.38
C TRP A 484 -3.69 0.37 -12.29
N ASP A 485 -4.52 -0.50 -11.72
CA ASP A 485 -5.36 -1.46 -12.44
C ASP A 485 -6.67 -0.88 -12.99
N GLY A 486 -6.86 0.42 -12.81
CA GLY A 486 -7.86 1.27 -13.44
C GLY A 486 -7.60 2.72 -13.09
N TRP A 487 -8.63 3.48 -12.70
CA TRP A 487 -8.48 4.87 -12.26
C TRP A 487 -9.70 5.39 -11.50
N TYR A 488 -9.51 6.41 -10.69
CA TYR A 488 -10.58 7.12 -9.99
C TYR A 488 -11.40 8.01 -10.92
N THR A 489 -12.60 8.43 -10.48
CA THR A 489 -13.50 9.29 -11.27
C THR A 489 -13.96 10.52 -10.48
N THR A 490 -14.12 11.64 -11.18
CA THR A 490 -14.71 12.88 -10.67
C THR A 490 -16.14 13.06 -11.13
N TRP A 491 -16.93 13.85 -10.39
CA TRP A 491 -18.30 14.20 -10.80
C TRP A 491 -18.30 14.79 -12.22
N GLY A 492 -19.11 14.23 -13.12
CA GLY A 492 -19.20 14.63 -14.52
C GLY A 492 -18.15 13.97 -15.43
N GLY A 493 -17.31 13.08 -14.89
CA GLY A 493 -16.39 12.25 -15.68
C GLY A 493 -17.05 10.99 -16.25
N SER A 494 -16.47 10.43 -17.31
CA SER A 494 -16.74 9.04 -17.74
C SER A 494 -15.84 8.06 -16.99
N LEU A 495 -16.30 6.81 -16.84
CA LEU A 495 -15.68 5.81 -15.97
C LEU A 495 -14.48 5.13 -16.68
N PRO A 496 -13.25 5.25 -16.15
CA PRO A 496 -12.08 4.57 -16.68
C PRO A 496 -12.18 3.05 -16.51
N HIS A 497 -11.63 2.30 -17.46
CA HIS A 497 -11.50 0.84 -17.42
C HIS A 497 -10.13 0.45 -17.95
N ARG A 498 -9.41 -0.48 -17.30
CA ARG A 498 -8.13 -1.02 -17.80
C ARG A 498 -8.32 -2.51 -18.14
N PRO A 499 -8.08 -2.90 -19.41
CA PRO A 499 -8.14 -4.30 -19.82
C PRO A 499 -7.21 -5.18 -19.01
N VAL A 500 -7.70 -6.36 -18.61
CA VAL A 500 -6.89 -7.26 -17.78
C VAL A 500 -5.68 -7.81 -18.54
N GLU A 501 -5.76 -7.94 -19.86
CA GLU A 501 -4.64 -8.42 -20.68
C GLU A 501 -3.47 -7.44 -20.65
N ASP A 502 -3.74 -6.14 -20.64
CA ASP A 502 -2.73 -5.09 -20.48
C ASP A 502 -2.14 -5.09 -19.07
N LEU A 503 -3.00 -5.17 -18.05
CA LEU A 503 -2.58 -5.25 -16.66
C LEU A 503 -1.69 -6.48 -16.41
N ALA A 504 -2.12 -7.64 -16.89
CA ALA A 504 -1.35 -8.88 -16.82
C ALA A 504 -0.03 -8.78 -17.60
N PHE A 505 -0.03 -8.11 -18.77
CA PHE A 505 1.18 -7.79 -19.51
C PHE A 505 2.15 -6.95 -18.68
N ALA A 506 1.67 -5.87 -18.05
CA ALA A 506 2.50 -4.98 -17.23
C ALA A 506 3.15 -5.72 -16.05
N VAL A 507 2.37 -6.54 -15.35
CA VAL A 507 2.85 -7.35 -14.21
C VAL A 507 3.84 -8.43 -14.67
N ALA A 508 3.52 -9.18 -15.72
CA ALA A 508 4.43 -10.21 -16.24
C ALA A 508 5.75 -9.60 -16.74
N ARG A 509 5.68 -8.43 -17.38
CA ARG A 509 6.85 -7.64 -17.81
C ARG A 509 7.72 -7.18 -16.65
N PHE A 510 7.10 -6.74 -15.56
CA PHE A 510 7.79 -6.33 -14.35
C PHE A 510 8.61 -7.49 -13.74
N PHE A 511 7.98 -8.65 -13.51
CA PHE A 511 8.67 -9.84 -13.00
C PHE A 511 9.68 -10.41 -14.01
N GLN A 512 9.39 -10.33 -15.31
CA GLN A 512 10.34 -10.69 -16.37
C GLN A 512 11.66 -9.93 -16.24
N ARG A 513 11.64 -8.68 -15.74
CA ARG A 513 12.79 -7.77 -15.68
C ARG A 513 13.39 -7.59 -14.28
N GLY A 514 13.13 -8.54 -13.37
CA GLY A 514 13.73 -8.58 -12.03
C GLY A 514 12.91 -7.87 -10.94
N GLY A 515 11.67 -7.48 -11.25
CA GLY A 515 10.71 -7.05 -10.24
C GLY A 515 10.51 -8.11 -9.16
N SER A 516 10.42 -7.69 -7.90
CA SER A 516 10.29 -8.61 -6.74
C SER A 516 9.10 -8.31 -5.84
N PHE A 517 8.51 -7.11 -5.92
CA PHE A 517 7.30 -6.74 -5.22
C PHE A 517 6.40 -5.94 -6.16
N GLN A 518 5.19 -6.43 -6.41
CA GLN A 518 4.15 -5.70 -7.16
C GLN A 518 2.88 -5.65 -6.32
N ASN A 519 2.23 -4.49 -6.34
CA ASN A 519 0.99 -4.25 -5.63
C ASN A 519 -0.06 -3.60 -6.53
N TYR A 520 -1.23 -4.22 -6.66
CA TYR A 520 -2.39 -3.62 -7.34
C TYR A 520 -2.98 -2.47 -6.53
N TYR A 521 -2.99 -1.28 -7.13
CA TYR A 521 -3.74 -0.12 -6.66
C TYR A 521 -4.87 0.08 -7.67
N MET A 522 -6.03 -0.54 -7.49
CA MET A 522 -6.66 -1.04 -6.27
C MET A 522 -7.11 -2.49 -6.42
N TYR A 523 -6.76 -3.38 -5.50
CA TYR A 523 -7.35 -4.72 -5.55
C TYR A 523 -8.81 -4.77 -5.08
N PHE A 524 -9.12 -3.97 -4.05
CA PHE A 524 -10.48 -3.61 -3.67
C PHE A 524 -10.54 -2.10 -3.44
N GLY A 525 -11.39 -1.45 -4.22
CA GLY A 525 -11.62 -0.01 -4.22
C GLY A 525 -12.45 0.49 -3.04
N GLY A 526 -13.71 0.03 -3.00
CA GLY A 526 -14.69 0.40 -1.99
C GLY A 526 -15.44 1.70 -2.28
N THR A 527 -15.89 2.37 -1.23
CA THR A 527 -16.79 3.52 -1.30
C THR A 527 -16.28 4.65 -0.39
N ASN A 528 -16.25 5.87 -0.90
CA ASN A 528 -16.01 7.09 -0.12
C ASN A 528 -17.26 7.47 0.69
N PHE A 529 -17.56 6.69 1.73
CA PHE A 529 -18.67 6.98 2.64
C PHE A 529 -18.49 8.31 3.37
N GLY A 530 -19.57 8.82 3.96
CA GLY A 530 -19.55 10.11 4.63
C GLY A 530 -19.25 11.27 3.67
N ARG A 531 -18.70 12.34 4.24
CA ARG A 531 -18.28 13.53 3.51
C ARG A 531 -16.78 13.84 3.66
N THR A 532 -16.10 13.19 4.60
CA THR A 532 -14.68 13.42 4.95
C THR A 532 -13.73 12.39 4.32
N SER A 533 -14.18 11.66 3.29
CA SER A 533 -13.39 10.61 2.64
C SER A 533 -12.99 10.97 1.22
N GLY A 534 -13.90 11.05 0.25
CA GLY A 534 -13.52 11.41 -1.12
C GLY A 534 -13.30 12.92 -1.30
N GLY A 535 -12.18 13.32 -1.90
CA GLY A 535 -11.95 14.72 -2.28
C GLY A 535 -10.62 14.99 -2.99
N PRO A 536 -10.52 16.05 -3.82
CA PRO A 536 -11.60 16.97 -4.19
C PRO A 536 -12.38 16.48 -5.43
N PHE A 537 -13.68 16.74 -5.44
CA PHE A 537 -14.60 16.51 -6.56
C PHE A 537 -14.71 15.06 -7.06
N TYR A 538 -14.18 14.10 -6.30
CA TYR A 538 -14.34 12.66 -6.58
C TYR A 538 -15.75 12.18 -6.29
N ILE A 539 -16.19 11.20 -7.07
CA ILE A 539 -17.47 10.55 -6.84
C ILE A 539 -17.41 9.69 -5.57
N THR A 540 -18.58 9.28 -5.08
CA THR A 540 -18.70 8.45 -3.88
C THR A 540 -18.19 7.04 -4.13
N SER A 541 -18.41 6.47 -5.31
CA SER A 541 -17.78 5.19 -5.68
C SER A 541 -16.27 5.34 -5.81
N TYR A 542 -15.53 4.40 -5.23
CA TYR A 542 -14.10 4.25 -5.46
C TYR A 542 -13.78 2.87 -6.06
N ASP A 543 -14.68 2.35 -6.90
CA ASP A 543 -14.58 1.04 -7.57
C ASP A 543 -13.21 0.82 -8.25
N TYR A 544 -12.68 1.86 -8.89
CA TYR A 544 -11.38 1.87 -9.55
C TYR A 544 -11.22 0.88 -10.72
N ASP A 545 -12.27 0.16 -11.13
CA ASP A 545 -12.19 -1.02 -12.01
C ASP A 545 -11.36 -2.16 -11.39
N ALA A 546 -11.41 -2.27 -10.05
CA ALA A 546 -10.65 -3.22 -9.26
C ALA A 546 -11.05 -4.70 -9.51
N PRO A 547 -10.13 -5.67 -9.31
CA PRO A 547 -10.40 -7.11 -9.29
C PRO A 547 -11.54 -7.52 -8.34
N ILE A 548 -11.67 -6.83 -7.20
CA ILE A 548 -12.87 -6.90 -6.35
C ILE A 548 -13.55 -5.54 -6.44
N ASP A 549 -14.79 -5.53 -6.90
CA ASP A 549 -15.55 -4.31 -7.17
C ASP A 549 -15.99 -3.58 -5.89
N GLU A 550 -16.56 -2.38 -6.03
CA GLU A 550 -17.03 -1.54 -4.91
C GLU A 550 -17.86 -2.30 -3.86
N TYR A 551 -18.61 -3.32 -4.28
CA TYR A 551 -19.56 -4.06 -3.45
C TYR A 551 -18.97 -5.35 -2.86
N GLY A 552 -17.69 -5.65 -3.15
CA GLY A 552 -17.03 -6.87 -2.72
C GLY A 552 -17.24 -8.05 -3.68
N LEU A 553 -17.80 -7.84 -4.88
CA LEU A 553 -17.98 -8.90 -5.88
C LEU A 553 -16.73 -9.06 -6.74
N LEU A 554 -16.47 -10.29 -7.21
CA LEU A 554 -15.34 -10.55 -8.12
C LEU A 554 -15.62 -9.92 -9.49
N SER A 555 -14.73 -9.04 -9.94
CA SER A 555 -14.75 -8.43 -11.28
C SER A 555 -14.12 -9.38 -12.28
N GLU A 556 -14.93 -10.22 -12.92
CA GLU A 556 -14.46 -11.15 -13.94
C GLU A 556 -14.56 -10.56 -15.36
N PRO A 557 -13.61 -10.85 -16.27
CA PRO A 557 -12.55 -11.86 -16.12
C PRO A 557 -11.27 -11.34 -15.42
N LYS A 558 -11.28 -10.11 -14.89
CA LYS A 558 -10.09 -9.46 -14.35
C LYS A 558 -9.50 -10.25 -13.18
N TRP A 559 -10.30 -10.55 -12.16
CA TRP A 559 -9.86 -11.30 -10.99
C TRP A 559 -9.34 -12.70 -11.34
N GLY A 560 -10.07 -13.46 -12.16
CA GLY A 560 -9.69 -14.83 -12.52
C GLY A 560 -8.42 -14.90 -13.37
N HIS A 561 -8.25 -13.97 -14.32
CA HIS A 561 -7.05 -13.93 -15.16
C HIS A 561 -5.81 -13.51 -14.37
N LEU A 562 -5.94 -12.57 -13.42
CA LEU A 562 -4.84 -12.22 -12.52
C LEU A 562 -4.50 -13.35 -11.53
N LYS A 563 -5.50 -14.08 -11.04
CA LYS A 563 -5.29 -15.28 -10.22
C LYS A 563 -4.48 -16.34 -10.97
N ASP A 564 -4.78 -16.57 -12.24
CA ASP A 564 -4.00 -17.48 -13.07
C ASP A 564 -2.59 -16.94 -13.34
N LEU A 565 -2.43 -15.64 -13.61
CA LEU A 565 -1.11 -15.01 -13.69
C LEU A 565 -0.29 -15.23 -12.40
N HIS A 566 -0.91 -15.03 -11.23
CA HIS A 566 -0.26 -15.28 -9.95
C HIS A 566 0.11 -16.75 -9.81
N ALA A 567 -0.75 -17.71 -10.15
CA ALA A 567 -0.37 -19.12 -10.11
C ALA A 567 0.85 -19.39 -11.02
N ALA A 568 0.91 -18.81 -12.22
CA ALA A 568 2.04 -18.97 -13.15
C ALA A 568 3.35 -18.39 -12.60
N ILE A 569 3.32 -17.20 -11.98
CA ILE A 569 4.50 -16.62 -11.32
C ILE A 569 4.92 -17.46 -10.11
N LYS A 570 4.00 -18.18 -9.44
CA LYS A 570 4.32 -18.97 -8.22
C LYS A 570 5.13 -20.18 -8.64
N LEU A 571 4.80 -20.77 -9.79
CA LEU A 571 5.61 -21.83 -10.39
C LEU A 571 7.03 -21.36 -10.77
N CYS A 572 7.20 -20.07 -11.13
CA CYS A 572 8.51 -19.49 -11.44
C CYS A 572 9.34 -19.07 -10.22
N GLU A 573 8.72 -18.96 -9.04
CA GLU A 573 9.33 -18.40 -7.83
C GLU A 573 10.67 -19.06 -7.45
N PRO A 574 10.82 -20.40 -7.45
CA PRO A 574 12.09 -21.04 -7.10
C PRO A 574 13.28 -20.64 -8.00
N ALA A 575 13.03 -20.32 -9.27
CA ALA A 575 14.08 -19.87 -10.20
C ALA A 575 14.33 -18.36 -10.07
N LEU A 576 13.25 -17.57 -9.92
CA LEU A 576 13.31 -16.12 -9.77
C LEU A 576 14.09 -15.68 -8.51
N VAL A 577 13.95 -16.40 -7.39
CA VAL A 577 14.68 -16.08 -6.14
C VAL A 577 16.12 -16.60 -6.13
N ALA A 578 16.42 -17.60 -6.94
CA ALA A 578 17.73 -18.25 -6.96
C ALA A 578 18.73 -17.58 -7.91
N ALA A 579 18.24 -16.82 -8.90
CA ALA A 579 19.07 -16.16 -9.90
C ALA A 579 19.41 -14.71 -9.49
N ASP A 580 20.69 -14.35 -9.60
CA ASP A 580 21.17 -12.98 -9.32
C ASP A 580 20.70 -11.94 -10.36
N SER A 581 20.33 -12.38 -11.57
CA SER A 581 19.70 -11.52 -12.56
C SER A 581 19.09 -12.36 -13.68
N ALA A 582 18.11 -11.78 -14.38
CA ALA A 582 17.53 -12.41 -15.55
C ALA A 582 18.48 -12.30 -16.75
N GLN A 583 18.71 -13.40 -17.46
CA GLN A 583 19.48 -13.38 -18.70
C GLN A 583 18.59 -12.92 -19.87
N TYR A 584 18.90 -11.76 -20.43
CA TYR A 584 18.25 -11.23 -21.63
C TYR A 584 18.66 -11.99 -22.89
N ILE A 585 17.67 -12.38 -23.71
CA ILE A 585 17.86 -12.98 -25.02
C ILE A 585 16.97 -12.26 -26.03
N LYS A 586 17.57 -11.75 -27.10
CA LYS A 586 16.83 -11.14 -28.22
C LYS A 586 16.24 -12.24 -29.10
N LEU A 587 14.92 -12.29 -29.21
CA LEU A 587 14.20 -13.26 -30.05
C LEU A 587 13.78 -12.68 -31.41
N GLY A 588 13.65 -11.35 -31.48
CA GLY A 588 13.27 -10.63 -32.69
C GLY A 588 13.44 -9.12 -32.53
N PRO A 589 12.93 -8.32 -33.48
CA PRO A 589 12.99 -6.86 -33.38
C PRO A 589 12.19 -6.29 -32.19
N LYS A 590 11.07 -6.94 -31.85
CA LYS A 590 10.15 -6.57 -30.76
C LYS A 590 9.80 -7.78 -29.88
N GLN A 591 10.64 -8.81 -29.91
CA GLN A 591 10.46 -10.01 -29.11
C GLN A 591 11.72 -10.27 -28.30
N GLU A 592 11.52 -10.52 -27.01
CA GLU A 592 12.60 -10.75 -26.06
C GLU A 592 12.23 -11.87 -25.11
N ALA A 593 13.26 -12.58 -24.63
CA ALA A 593 13.14 -13.55 -23.56
C ALA A 593 14.01 -13.11 -22.38
N HIS A 594 13.52 -13.36 -21.16
CA HIS A 594 14.35 -13.30 -19.96
C HIS A 594 14.31 -14.66 -19.28
N VAL A 595 15.47 -15.20 -18.96
CA VAL A 595 15.64 -16.54 -18.39
C VAL A 595 16.28 -16.43 -17.01
N TYR A 596 15.67 -17.10 -16.04
CA TYR A 596 16.15 -17.24 -14.67
C TYR A 596 16.56 -18.69 -14.46
N GLY A 597 17.85 -18.95 -14.21
CA GLY A 597 18.32 -20.29 -13.85
C GLY A 597 19.77 -20.32 -13.37
N GLY A 598 20.08 -21.21 -12.43
CA GLY A 598 21.42 -21.34 -11.86
C GLY A 598 22.43 -21.94 -12.87
N ASN A 599 23.57 -21.26 -13.08
CA ASN A 599 24.70 -21.71 -13.90
C ASN A 599 24.38 -22.19 -15.33
N LEU A 600 23.54 -21.46 -16.07
CA LEU A 600 23.35 -21.69 -17.50
C LEU A 600 24.40 -20.92 -18.32
N HIS A 601 25.55 -21.53 -18.59
CA HIS A 601 26.39 -21.13 -19.74
C HIS A 601 25.73 -21.66 -21.02
N ILE A 602 24.87 -20.84 -21.65
CA ILE A 602 24.02 -21.22 -22.80
C ILE A 602 24.81 -21.36 -24.12
N GLN A 603 26.14 -21.21 -24.13
CA GLN A 603 26.92 -21.45 -25.34
C GLN A 603 27.29 -22.94 -25.49
N GLY A 604 26.42 -23.67 -26.19
CA GLY A 604 26.80 -24.92 -26.88
C GLY A 604 26.44 -26.25 -26.21
N MET A 605 25.55 -26.30 -25.22
CA MET A 605 25.14 -27.59 -24.62
C MET A 605 23.89 -28.20 -25.26
N ASP A 606 23.95 -29.52 -25.47
CA ASP A 606 22.81 -30.38 -25.80
C ASP A 606 22.05 -30.71 -24.49
N PHE A 607 20.85 -30.14 -24.34
CA PHE A 607 20.04 -30.20 -23.11
C PHE A 607 19.19 -31.48 -22.97
N SER A 608 19.53 -32.54 -23.71
CA SER A 608 18.92 -33.86 -23.59
C SER A 608 19.29 -34.61 -22.29
N GLN A 609 20.23 -34.09 -21.49
CA GLN A 609 20.69 -34.72 -20.24
C GLN A 609 20.10 -34.15 -18.93
N PHE A 610 19.22 -33.13 -18.98
CA PHE A 610 18.71 -32.52 -17.75
C PHE A 610 17.43 -33.21 -17.25
N GLY A 611 17.59 -34.03 -16.21
CA GLY A 611 16.50 -34.52 -15.37
C GLY A 611 15.80 -33.40 -14.58
N SER A 612 14.71 -33.78 -13.91
CA SER A 612 13.68 -32.95 -13.24
C SER A 612 14.12 -31.99 -12.11
N GLN A 613 15.40 -31.57 -12.05
CA GLN A 613 15.95 -30.74 -10.97
C GLN A 613 16.59 -29.40 -11.43
N SER A 614 16.35 -28.96 -12.67
CA SER A 614 16.80 -27.64 -13.12
C SER A 614 15.78 -26.56 -12.75
N ARG A 615 16.16 -25.64 -11.85
CA ARG A 615 15.40 -24.42 -11.50
C ARG A 615 15.53 -23.40 -12.64
N CYS A 616 14.83 -23.60 -13.76
CA CYS A 616 14.83 -22.69 -14.92
C CYS A 616 13.44 -22.16 -15.19
N SER A 617 13.25 -20.83 -15.20
CA SER A 617 12.00 -20.19 -15.65
C SER A 617 12.29 -19.12 -16.71
N ALA A 618 11.39 -19.00 -17.69
CA ALA A 618 11.54 -18.04 -18.79
C ALA A 618 10.25 -17.25 -19.05
N PHE A 619 10.43 -16.00 -19.46
CA PHE A 619 9.36 -15.08 -19.86
C PHE A 619 9.63 -14.63 -21.29
N LEU A 620 8.70 -14.92 -22.21
CA LEU A 620 8.81 -14.56 -23.63
C LEU A 620 7.82 -13.44 -23.94
N ALA A 621 8.33 -12.22 -24.19
CA ALA A 621 7.50 -11.06 -24.49
C ALA A 621 7.46 -10.75 -25.99
N ASN A 622 6.28 -10.35 -26.45
CA ASN A 622 6.07 -9.65 -27.70
C ASN A 622 5.54 -8.24 -27.40
N ILE A 623 6.39 -7.23 -27.59
CA ILE A 623 6.04 -5.82 -27.38
C ILE A 623 5.52 -5.15 -28.67
N ASP A 624 5.30 -5.92 -29.75
CA ASP A 624 4.56 -5.42 -30.90
C ASP A 624 3.07 -5.26 -30.55
N GLU A 625 2.53 -4.08 -30.78
CA GLU A 625 1.14 -3.74 -30.46
C GLU A 625 0.13 -4.29 -31.48
N ARG A 626 0.58 -4.81 -32.62
CA ARG A 626 -0.29 -5.17 -33.75
C ARG A 626 -0.10 -6.59 -34.24
N GLN A 627 1.14 -7.08 -34.27
CA GLN A 627 1.50 -8.32 -34.95
C GLN A 627 1.77 -9.46 -33.97
N THR A 628 1.14 -10.60 -34.22
CA THR A 628 1.51 -11.88 -33.63
C THR A 628 2.88 -12.29 -34.17
N ALA A 629 3.77 -12.78 -33.32
CA ALA A 629 5.11 -13.23 -33.72
C ALA A 629 5.33 -14.70 -33.35
N THR A 630 5.93 -15.48 -34.26
CA THR A 630 6.43 -16.82 -33.95
C THR A 630 7.94 -16.76 -33.74
N VAL A 631 8.39 -17.13 -32.54
CA VAL A 631 9.79 -17.07 -32.12
C VAL A 631 10.32 -18.48 -31.85
N ARG A 632 11.63 -18.68 -32.05
CA ARG A 632 12.32 -19.91 -31.63
C ARG A 632 13.05 -19.67 -30.31
N PHE A 633 12.76 -20.48 -29.29
CA PHE A 633 13.39 -20.43 -27.98
C PHE A 633 13.71 -21.86 -27.54
N LEU A 634 14.97 -22.13 -27.18
CA LEU A 634 15.48 -23.47 -26.78
C LEU A 634 15.05 -24.61 -27.73
N GLY A 635 15.11 -24.36 -29.04
CA GLY A 635 14.77 -25.35 -30.07
C GLY A 635 13.27 -25.55 -30.32
N GLN A 636 12.39 -24.92 -29.55
CA GLN A 636 10.93 -24.96 -29.71
C GLN A 636 10.40 -23.66 -30.32
N SER A 637 9.25 -23.74 -31.00
CA SER A 637 8.57 -22.58 -31.60
C SER A 637 7.41 -22.14 -30.71
N PHE A 638 7.36 -20.85 -30.38
CA PHE A 638 6.28 -20.24 -29.60
C PHE A 638 5.61 -19.13 -30.41
N THR A 639 4.28 -19.12 -30.41
CA THR A 639 3.48 -18.04 -31.01
C THR A 639 3.03 -17.08 -29.92
N LEU A 640 3.48 -15.83 -30.02
CA LEU A 640 3.23 -14.77 -29.05
C LEU A 640 2.22 -13.76 -29.65
N PRO A 641 1.01 -13.62 -29.08
CA PRO A 641 0.07 -12.56 -29.44
C PRO A 641 0.69 -11.15 -29.32
N PRO A 642 0.14 -10.13 -29.99
CA PRO A 642 0.57 -8.75 -29.80
C PRO A 642 0.41 -8.34 -28.33
N TRP A 643 1.34 -7.51 -27.85
CA TRP A 643 1.33 -6.95 -26.49
C TRP A 643 1.11 -8.02 -25.41
N SER A 644 1.94 -9.07 -25.42
CA SER A 644 1.76 -10.21 -24.53
C SER A 644 3.07 -10.78 -23.99
N VAL A 645 2.99 -11.46 -22.84
CA VAL A 645 4.08 -12.26 -22.27
C VAL A 645 3.59 -13.69 -22.07
N SER A 646 4.36 -14.67 -22.57
CA SER A 646 4.19 -16.09 -22.24
C SER A 646 5.13 -16.48 -21.10
N ILE A 647 4.61 -17.17 -20.09
CA ILE A 647 5.34 -17.61 -18.89
C ILE A 647 5.61 -19.11 -18.97
N LEU A 648 6.88 -19.49 -18.85
CA LEU A 648 7.38 -20.86 -18.92
C LEU A 648 8.15 -21.20 -17.63
N PRO A 649 7.49 -21.76 -16.61
CA PRO A 649 8.12 -22.03 -15.32
C PRO A 649 9.25 -23.05 -15.36
N ASP A 650 9.32 -23.87 -16.40
CA ASP A 650 10.33 -24.89 -16.67
C ASP A 650 11.18 -24.59 -17.92
N CYS A 651 11.11 -23.35 -18.44
CA CYS A 651 11.72 -22.91 -19.69
C CYS A 651 11.26 -23.67 -20.96
N ARG A 652 10.25 -24.56 -20.89
CA ARG A 652 9.80 -25.41 -22.00
C ARG A 652 8.32 -25.24 -22.32
N ASN A 653 7.46 -25.32 -21.32
CA ASN A 653 6.01 -25.34 -21.50
C ASN A 653 5.41 -23.99 -21.13
N THR A 654 4.65 -23.39 -22.04
CA THR A 654 3.87 -22.19 -21.71
C THR A 654 2.67 -22.59 -20.87
N VAL A 655 2.61 -22.10 -19.63
CA VAL A 655 1.47 -22.36 -18.73
C VAL A 655 0.47 -21.20 -18.73
N PHE A 656 0.92 -20.00 -19.10
CA PHE A 656 0.11 -18.79 -19.13
C PHE A 656 0.58 -17.82 -20.22
N ASN A 657 -0.35 -17.11 -20.86
CA ASN A 657 -0.04 -15.95 -21.70
C ASN A 657 -1.00 -14.80 -21.36
N THR A 658 -0.46 -13.60 -21.20
CA THR A 658 -1.20 -12.44 -20.69
C THR A 658 -2.36 -12.00 -21.60
N ALA A 659 -2.34 -12.32 -22.89
CA ALA A 659 -3.40 -11.97 -23.85
C ALA A 659 -4.38 -13.12 -24.13
N LYS A 660 -4.22 -14.29 -23.50
CA LYS A 660 -5.12 -15.45 -23.66
C LYS A 660 -5.95 -15.65 -22.39
N VAL A 661 -7.09 -14.95 -22.31
CA VAL A 661 -7.97 -14.99 -21.14
C VAL A 661 -8.77 -16.30 -21.11
N ALA A 662 -8.52 -17.15 -20.13
CA ALA A 662 -9.23 -18.42 -19.93
C ALA A 662 -10.35 -18.32 -18.86
N ALA A 663 -10.37 -17.26 -18.07
CA ALA A 663 -11.40 -16.99 -17.08
C ALA A 663 -12.76 -16.68 -17.74
N GLN A 664 -13.85 -17.11 -17.11
CA GLN A 664 -15.20 -16.85 -17.59
C GLN A 664 -15.58 -15.39 -17.31
N THR A 665 -16.28 -14.73 -18.25
CA THR A 665 -16.75 -13.36 -18.06
C THR A 665 -18.06 -13.33 -17.28
N HIS A 666 -18.19 -12.38 -16.35
CA HIS A 666 -19.45 -12.12 -15.65
C HIS A 666 -20.12 -10.85 -16.19
N ILE A 667 -21.45 -10.85 -16.26
CA ILE A 667 -22.23 -9.61 -16.40
C ILE A 667 -22.78 -9.24 -15.03
N LYS A 668 -22.45 -8.02 -14.59
CA LYS A 668 -23.04 -7.43 -13.39
C LYS A 668 -24.45 -6.97 -13.71
N THR A 669 -25.44 -7.50 -13.00
CA THR A 669 -26.84 -7.11 -13.15
C THR A 669 -27.32 -6.44 -11.86
N ALA A 670 -28.06 -5.35 -12.01
CA ALA A 670 -28.87 -4.80 -10.93
C ALA A 670 -30.31 -5.29 -11.13
N GLU A 671 -30.81 -6.09 -10.20
CA GLU A 671 -32.20 -6.57 -10.25
C GLU A 671 -33.10 -5.72 -9.35
N TYR A 672 -34.36 -5.58 -9.78
CA TYR A 672 -35.40 -4.98 -8.94
C TYR A 672 -35.79 -5.99 -7.85
N VAL A 673 -36.04 -5.51 -6.64
CA VAL A 673 -36.65 -6.33 -5.59
C VAL A 673 -38.08 -6.66 -6.03
N LEU A 674 -38.29 -7.85 -6.59
CA LEU A 674 -39.62 -8.37 -6.87
C LEU A 674 -40.16 -9.04 -5.60
N PRO A 675 -41.40 -8.76 -5.16
CA PRO A 675 -42.04 -9.56 -4.13
C PRO A 675 -42.16 -11.00 -4.64
N LEU A 676 -41.72 -11.97 -3.84
CA LEU A 676 -41.85 -13.39 -4.15
C LEU A 676 -43.33 -13.84 -4.09
N PHE A 677 -44.14 -13.49 -5.08
CA PHE A 677 -45.42 -14.15 -5.35
C PHE A 677 -45.73 -14.29 -6.85
N SER A 678 -45.55 -15.54 -7.32
CA SER A 678 -46.16 -16.21 -8.48
C SER A 678 -45.87 -15.76 -9.93
N ASN A 679 -45.58 -16.78 -10.74
CA ASN A 679 -45.38 -16.77 -12.19
C ASN A 679 -46.46 -16.00 -12.97
N SER A 680 -46.15 -14.82 -13.49
CA SER A 680 -46.68 -14.36 -14.79
C SER A 680 -45.80 -13.25 -15.38
N SER A 681 -45.50 -13.38 -16.67
CA SER A 681 -44.67 -12.48 -17.45
C SER A 681 -45.48 -11.25 -17.91
N VAL A 682 -45.47 -10.17 -17.13
CA VAL A 682 -45.83 -8.81 -17.59
C VAL A 682 -44.99 -7.79 -16.79
N PRO A 683 -44.36 -6.77 -17.43
CA PRO A 683 -43.63 -5.73 -16.70
C PRO A 683 -44.62 -4.82 -15.96
N ALA A 684 -44.77 -5.02 -14.66
CA ALA A 684 -45.54 -4.14 -13.79
C ALA A 684 -44.76 -2.84 -13.57
N ARG A 685 -45.16 -1.78 -14.29
CA ARG A 685 -44.92 -0.40 -13.85
C ARG A 685 -45.64 -0.20 -12.51
N PHE A 686 -45.02 0.51 -11.57
CA PHE A 686 -45.65 0.90 -10.31
C PHE A 686 -46.87 1.79 -10.56
N ILE A 687 -48.03 1.16 -10.80
CA ILE A 687 -49.36 1.71 -10.56
C ILE A 687 -50.16 0.55 -9.98
N VAL A 688 -50.37 0.54 -8.67
CA VAL A 688 -51.39 -0.30 -8.03
C VAL A 688 -52.29 0.63 -7.23
N GLN A 689 -53.37 1.07 -7.88
CA GLN A 689 -54.63 1.27 -7.17
C GLN A 689 -55.15 -0.13 -6.84
N ASN A 690 -55.14 -0.51 -5.57
CA ASN A 690 -56.16 -1.36 -4.96
C ASN A 690 -56.01 -1.32 -3.44
N GLU A 691 -57.16 -1.14 -2.81
CA GLU A 691 -57.41 -1.01 -1.38
C GLU A 691 -57.05 -2.29 -0.62
N ASP A 692 -56.65 -2.11 0.65
CA ASP A 692 -56.49 -3.11 1.72
C ASP A 692 -55.10 -3.76 1.96
N SER A 693 -54.42 -3.19 2.98
CA SER A 693 -53.24 -3.63 3.77
C SER A 693 -51.86 -3.01 3.42
N PRO A 694 -51.03 -2.72 4.45
CA PRO A 694 -50.44 -1.40 4.63
C PRO A 694 -49.15 -1.19 3.83
N GLN A 695 -49.20 -0.12 3.04
CA GLN A 695 -48.13 0.44 2.23
C GLN A 695 -47.07 1.13 3.10
N SER A 696 -45.78 0.97 2.79
CA SER A 696 -44.81 2.05 3.01
C SER A 696 -44.64 2.81 1.71
N THR A 697 -45.58 3.73 1.41
CA THR A 697 -45.51 4.64 0.25
C THR A 697 -45.53 6.11 0.64
N SER A 698 -45.48 6.43 1.95
CA SER A 698 -45.48 7.82 2.43
C SER A 698 -44.05 8.33 2.59
N TRP A 699 -43.60 9.11 1.61
CA TRP A 699 -42.45 9.99 1.82
C TRP A 699 -42.87 11.17 2.68
N MET A 700 -42.01 11.55 3.61
CA MET A 700 -42.14 12.81 4.33
C MET A 700 -41.12 13.80 3.78
N THR A 701 -41.49 15.07 3.79
CA THR A 701 -40.68 16.18 3.29
C THR A 701 -40.56 17.26 4.34
N ALA A 702 -39.43 17.95 4.33
CA ALA A 702 -39.25 19.15 5.12
C ALA A 702 -38.30 20.12 4.43
N LYS A 703 -38.67 21.40 4.42
CA LYS A 703 -37.93 22.43 3.67
C LYS A 703 -36.74 22.92 4.48
N GLU A 704 -35.56 22.95 3.86
CA GLU A 704 -34.38 23.58 4.45
C GLU A 704 -34.50 25.11 4.32
N PRO A 705 -34.43 25.88 5.43
CA PRO A 705 -34.53 27.33 5.37
C PRO A 705 -33.29 27.96 4.74
N ILE A 706 -33.51 28.85 3.77
CA ILE A 706 -32.45 29.66 3.13
C ILE A 706 -32.09 30.88 3.99
N SER A 707 -32.96 31.27 4.92
CA SER A 707 -32.73 32.36 5.87
C SER A 707 -31.87 31.93 7.07
N LEU A 708 -31.41 32.90 7.86
CA LEU A 708 -30.78 32.64 9.16
C LEU A 708 -31.71 31.80 10.05
N TRP A 709 -31.16 30.73 10.62
CA TRP A 709 -31.90 29.79 11.49
C TRP A 709 -31.13 29.43 12.77
N SER A 710 -29.80 29.58 12.80
CA SER A 710 -28.97 29.28 13.96
C SER A 710 -28.81 30.50 14.87
N GLU A 711 -28.82 30.32 16.19
CA GLU A 711 -28.38 31.36 17.13
C GLU A 711 -26.84 31.49 17.20
N GLU A 712 -26.11 30.50 16.67
CA GLU A 712 -24.63 30.50 16.59
C GLU A 712 -24.09 31.26 15.36
N ASN A 713 -24.96 31.91 14.60
CA ASN A 713 -24.53 32.78 13.51
C ASN A 713 -23.73 33.98 14.07
N PHE A 714 -22.81 34.52 13.27
CA PHE A 714 -21.99 35.65 13.68
C PHE A 714 -21.71 36.61 12.53
N THR A 715 -21.56 37.89 12.85
CA THR A 715 -21.31 38.95 11.85
C THR A 715 -19.89 39.49 11.97
N VAL A 716 -19.17 39.55 10.85
CA VAL A 716 -17.84 40.15 10.75
C VAL A 716 -17.80 41.11 9.56
N LYS A 717 -16.98 42.16 9.70
CA LYS A 717 -16.66 43.03 8.56
C LYS A 717 -15.59 42.37 7.72
N GLY A 718 -15.90 42.02 6.48
CA GLY A 718 -15.01 41.28 5.60
C GLY A 718 -15.56 39.94 5.14
N ILE A 719 -14.97 39.38 4.07
CA ILE A 719 -15.20 38.01 3.61
C ILE A 719 -14.21 37.06 4.30
N LEU A 720 -14.73 36.04 4.99
CA LEU A 720 -13.96 34.97 5.60
C LEU A 720 -13.85 33.77 4.67
N GLU A 721 -12.68 33.13 4.70
CA GLU A 721 -12.39 31.90 3.97
C GLU A 721 -13.19 30.73 4.56
N HIS A 722 -13.66 29.82 3.70
CA HIS A 722 -14.63 28.80 4.07
C HIS A 722 -14.10 27.87 5.17
N LEU A 723 -12.91 27.30 5.02
CA LEU A 723 -12.38 26.31 5.97
C LEU A 723 -11.99 26.94 7.31
N ASN A 724 -11.59 28.21 7.32
CA ASN A 724 -11.34 28.94 8.55
C ASN A 724 -12.60 29.04 9.42
N VAL A 725 -13.78 29.06 8.80
CA VAL A 725 -15.08 29.13 9.49
C VAL A 725 -15.66 27.75 9.75
N THR A 726 -15.74 26.88 8.74
CA THR A 726 -16.43 25.59 8.87
C THR A 726 -15.61 24.51 9.55
N LYS A 727 -14.27 24.64 9.55
CA LYS A 727 -13.35 23.59 10.02
C LYS A 727 -13.60 22.22 9.36
N ASP A 728 -14.18 22.23 8.16
CA ASP A 728 -14.64 21.04 7.44
C ASP A 728 -15.67 20.20 8.23
N GLU A 729 -16.45 20.80 9.14
CA GLU A 729 -17.55 20.12 9.83
C GLU A 729 -18.78 19.92 8.93
N SER A 730 -18.99 20.83 7.98
CA SER A 730 -20.02 20.74 6.93
C SER A 730 -19.46 21.17 5.59
N ASP A 731 -20.07 20.66 4.51
CA ASP A 731 -19.81 21.13 3.15
C ASP A 731 -20.32 22.56 2.92
N TYR A 732 -21.26 23.05 3.74
CA TYR A 732 -22.05 24.25 3.46
C TYR A 732 -21.63 25.43 4.34
N LEU A 733 -21.38 26.58 3.72
CA LEU A 733 -21.20 27.86 4.43
C LEU A 733 -22.02 28.97 3.79
N TRP A 734 -22.90 29.57 4.59
CA TRP A 734 -23.76 30.66 4.18
C TRP A 734 -23.14 32.02 4.52
N TYR A 735 -23.23 32.96 3.56
CA TYR A 735 -22.76 34.33 3.67
C TYR A 735 -23.94 35.26 3.39
N PHE A 736 -24.37 36.04 4.37
CA PHE A 736 -25.50 36.96 4.27
C PHE A 736 -25.03 38.41 4.31
N THR A 737 -25.52 39.23 3.40
CA THR A 737 -25.39 40.69 3.48
C THR A 737 -26.64 41.39 2.95
N ARG A 738 -26.73 42.70 3.15
CA ARG A 738 -27.84 43.52 2.66
C ARG A 738 -27.34 44.60 1.73
N ILE A 739 -28.02 44.74 0.60
CA ILE A 739 -27.74 45.73 -0.44
C ILE A 739 -28.93 46.68 -0.53
N TYR A 740 -28.67 47.99 -0.42
CA TYR A 740 -29.69 49.00 -0.65
C TYR A 740 -29.72 49.42 -2.11
N VAL A 741 -30.91 49.43 -2.72
CA VAL A 741 -31.14 49.84 -4.11
C VAL A 741 -32.09 51.02 -4.15
N SER A 742 -31.67 52.11 -4.80
CA SER A 742 -32.45 53.34 -4.92
C SER A 742 -33.36 53.35 -6.16
N ASP A 743 -34.34 54.25 -6.20
CA ASP A 743 -35.16 54.48 -7.41
C ASP A 743 -34.31 54.91 -8.62
N ASP A 744 -33.26 55.69 -8.34
CA ASP A 744 -32.32 56.17 -9.35
C ASP A 744 -31.54 55.02 -10.02
N ASP A 745 -31.20 53.98 -9.26
CA ASP A 745 -30.49 52.80 -9.79
C ASP A 745 -31.40 51.99 -10.73
N ILE A 746 -32.65 51.77 -10.33
CA ILE A 746 -33.65 51.07 -11.15
C ILE A 746 -33.90 51.83 -12.45
N ALA A 747 -34.14 53.15 -12.36
CA ALA A 747 -34.33 54.00 -13.53
C ALA A 747 -33.10 54.02 -14.44
N PHE A 748 -31.89 53.95 -13.87
CA PHE A 748 -30.64 53.85 -14.62
C PHE A 748 -30.55 52.52 -15.39
N TRP A 749 -30.90 51.40 -14.76
CA TRP A 749 -30.90 50.07 -15.41
C TRP A 749 -31.88 50.00 -16.57
N GLU A 750 -33.11 50.47 -16.37
CA GLU A 750 -34.14 50.50 -17.42
C GLU A 750 -33.73 51.39 -18.60
N LYS A 751 -33.26 52.61 -18.31
CA LYS A 751 -32.86 53.58 -19.33
C LYS A 751 -31.67 53.10 -20.18
N ASN A 752 -30.68 52.46 -19.56
CA ASN A 752 -29.43 52.07 -20.22
C ASN A 752 -29.40 50.58 -20.61
N LYS A 753 -30.48 49.82 -20.35
CA LYS A 753 -30.56 48.37 -20.55
C LYS A 753 -29.40 47.62 -19.87
N VAL A 754 -29.01 48.06 -18.68
CA VAL A 754 -27.96 47.45 -17.87
C VAL A 754 -28.58 46.40 -16.96
N SER A 755 -27.99 45.20 -16.92
CA SER A 755 -28.35 44.18 -15.92
C SER A 755 -27.28 44.17 -14.83
N PRO A 756 -27.63 44.47 -13.57
CA PRO A 756 -26.66 44.39 -12.48
C PRO A 756 -26.20 42.95 -12.27
N ALA A 757 -24.96 42.78 -11.84
CA ALA A 757 -24.38 41.47 -11.62
C ALA A 757 -23.48 41.43 -10.37
N VAL A 758 -23.48 40.29 -9.69
CA VAL A 758 -22.48 39.97 -8.68
C VAL A 758 -21.26 39.38 -9.39
N SER A 759 -20.12 40.05 -9.29
CA SER A 759 -18.83 39.59 -9.80
C SER A 759 -17.97 39.11 -8.64
N ILE A 760 -17.48 37.88 -8.69
CA ILE A 760 -16.55 37.31 -7.70
C ILE A 760 -15.29 36.93 -8.45
N ASP A 761 -14.15 37.44 -8.00
CA ASP A 761 -12.87 37.25 -8.70
C ASP A 761 -12.49 35.77 -8.81
N SER A 762 -12.69 34.99 -7.74
CA SER A 762 -12.42 33.55 -7.73
C SER A 762 -13.23 32.84 -6.65
N MET A 763 -13.86 31.71 -7.00
CA MET A 763 -14.54 30.82 -6.08
C MET A 763 -14.16 29.37 -6.33
N ARG A 764 -14.27 28.51 -5.30
CA ARG A 764 -14.00 27.08 -5.39
C ARG A 764 -15.25 26.21 -5.20
N ASP A 765 -15.26 25.10 -5.94
CA ASP A 765 -16.17 23.95 -5.97
C ASP A 765 -17.60 24.29 -6.39
N VAL A 766 -18.45 24.80 -5.50
CA VAL A 766 -19.85 25.18 -5.83
C VAL A 766 -20.23 26.49 -5.16
N LEU A 767 -20.85 27.38 -5.93
CA LEU A 767 -21.48 28.60 -5.46
C LEU A 767 -22.96 28.63 -5.85
N ARG A 768 -23.84 28.93 -4.90
CA ARG A 768 -25.22 29.33 -5.15
C ARG A 768 -25.44 30.78 -4.72
N VAL A 769 -26.13 31.55 -5.55
CA VAL A 769 -26.43 32.97 -5.30
C VAL A 769 -27.93 33.14 -5.15
N PHE A 770 -28.36 33.68 -4.02
CA PHE A 770 -29.76 33.99 -3.75
C PHE A 770 -29.96 35.48 -3.53
N ILE A 771 -31.07 35.99 -4.04
CA ILE A 771 -31.56 37.35 -3.78
C ILE A 771 -32.95 37.24 -3.17
N ASN A 772 -33.14 37.83 -1.99
CA ASN A 772 -34.42 37.82 -1.26
C ASN A 772 -35.02 36.40 -1.14
N GLY A 773 -34.17 35.41 -0.85
CA GLY A 773 -34.56 34.00 -0.73
C GLY A 773 -34.70 33.22 -2.05
N GLN A 774 -34.62 33.86 -3.21
CA GLN A 774 -34.75 33.21 -4.52
C GLN A 774 -33.39 32.86 -5.14
N LEU A 775 -33.21 31.60 -5.54
CA LEU A 775 -32.01 31.15 -6.25
C LEU A 775 -31.92 31.83 -7.62
N THR A 776 -30.88 32.62 -7.82
CA THR A 776 -30.67 33.42 -9.04
C THR A 776 -29.48 32.93 -9.86
N GLY A 777 -28.55 32.19 -9.24
CA GLY A 777 -27.33 31.73 -9.91
C GLY A 777 -26.72 30.49 -9.29
N SER A 778 -26.02 29.72 -10.12
CA SER A 778 -25.25 28.56 -9.70
C SER A 778 -24.00 28.43 -10.56
N VAL A 779 -22.83 28.31 -9.93
CA VAL A 779 -21.58 28.10 -10.64
C VAL A 779 -20.82 26.95 -9.97
N VAL A 780 -20.19 26.12 -10.79
CA VAL A 780 -19.35 24.99 -10.36
C VAL A 780 -17.97 25.15 -11.00
N GLY A 781 -16.90 24.98 -10.22
CA GLY A 781 -15.53 25.06 -10.75
C GLY A 781 -14.48 25.32 -9.69
N HIS A 782 -13.22 25.06 -10.01
CA HIS A 782 -12.10 25.22 -9.08
C HIS A 782 -11.37 26.56 -9.32
N TRP A 783 -11.44 27.47 -8.35
CA TRP A 783 -10.89 28.83 -8.39
C TRP A 783 -11.30 29.65 -9.62
N VAL A 784 -12.57 29.53 -10.04
CA VAL A 784 -13.11 30.19 -11.24
C VAL A 784 -13.73 31.56 -10.93
N LYS A 785 -13.63 32.49 -11.88
CA LYS A 785 -14.31 33.79 -11.81
C LYS A 785 -15.80 33.63 -12.03
N VAL A 786 -16.61 34.36 -11.27
CA VAL A 786 -18.07 34.38 -11.40
C VAL A 786 -18.52 35.77 -11.82
N VAL A 787 -19.43 35.83 -12.80
CA VAL A 787 -20.22 37.02 -13.12
C VAL A 787 -21.67 36.58 -13.24
N GLN A 788 -22.45 36.81 -12.18
CA GLN A 788 -23.82 36.35 -12.07
C GLN A 788 -24.79 37.53 -12.16
N PRO A 789 -25.59 37.67 -13.23
CA PRO A 789 -26.68 38.62 -13.28
C PRO A 789 -27.65 38.41 -12.13
N VAL A 790 -28.12 39.51 -11.53
CA VAL A 790 -29.04 39.50 -10.38
C VAL A 790 -30.20 40.47 -10.59
N GLN A 791 -31.32 40.24 -9.91
CA GLN A 791 -32.49 41.12 -9.96
C GLN A 791 -32.79 41.63 -8.55
N PHE A 792 -32.69 42.94 -8.36
CA PHE A 792 -33.02 43.59 -7.10
C PHE A 792 -34.35 44.32 -7.17
N GLN A 793 -34.99 44.44 -6.02
CA GLN A 793 -36.17 45.29 -5.81
C GLN A 793 -35.75 46.62 -5.18
N LYS A 794 -36.64 47.62 -5.22
CA LYS A 794 -36.41 48.88 -4.52
C LYS A 794 -36.25 48.65 -3.02
N GLY A 795 -35.27 49.30 -2.41
CA GLY A 795 -35.02 49.25 -0.97
C GLY A 795 -33.93 48.24 -0.58
N TYR A 796 -34.04 47.68 0.62
CA TYR A 796 -33.08 46.69 1.10
C TYR A 796 -33.37 45.31 0.51
N ASN A 797 -32.34 44.71 -0.08
CA ASN A 797 -32.34 43.36 -0.60
C ASN A 797 -31.36 42.52 0.17
N GLU A 798 -31.72 41.27 0.44
CA GLU A 798 -30.82 40.29 1.03
C GLU A 798 -30.06 39.58 -0.09
N LEU A 799 -28.73 39.64 -0.03
CA LEU A 799 -27.84 38.86 -0.87
C LEU A 799 -27.28 37.72 -0.03
N VAL A 800 -27.54 36.48 -0.47
CA VAL A 800 -26.99 35.28 0.16
C VAL A 800 -26.08 34.56 -0.82
N LEU A 801 -24.85 34.31 -0.41
CA LEU A 801 -23.93 33.43 -1.12
C LEU A 801 -23.79 32.14 -0.31
N LEU A 802 -24.04 31.00 -0.94
CA LEU A 802 -23.76 29.70 -0.35
C LEU A 802 -22.55 29.11 -1.06
N SER A 803 -21.43 29.04 -0.34
CA SER A 803 -20.24 28.30 -0.78
C SER A 803 -20.35 26.86 -0.33
N GLN A 804 -19.95 25.92 -1.19
CA GLN A 804 -19.88 24.53 -0.83
C GLN A 804 -18.54 23.91 -1.22
N THR A 805 -17.99 23.06 -0.35
CA THR A 805 -16.87 22.18 -0.69
C THR A 805 -17.39 20.83 -1.18
N VAL A 806 -16.64 20.20 -2.10
CA VAL A 806 -16.91 18.81 -2.50
C VAL A 806 -15.65 18.00 -2.23
N GLY A 807 -15.30 17.90 -0.96
CA GLY A 807 -14.00 17.39 -0.51
C GLY A 807 -12.84 18.35 -0.76
N LEU A 808 -11.75 18.17 -0.02
CA LEU A 808 -10.59 19.07 0.03
C LEU A 808 -9.47 18.60 -0.90
N GLN A 809 -8.62 19.55 -1.31
CA GLN A 809 -7.48 19.26 -2.18
C GLN A 809 -6.55 18.24 -1.54
N ASN A 810 -6.26 17.15 -2.25
CA ASN A 810 -5.54 15.99 -1.71
C ASN A 810 -4.13 15.81 -2.29
N TYR A 811 -3.78 16.51 -3.37
CA TYR A 811 -2.50 16.36 -4.06
C TYR A 811 -1.89 17.71 -4.47
N GLY A 812 -0.56 17.83 -4.38
CA GLY A 812 0.19 19.04 -4.71
C GLY A 812 1.03 19.58 -3.54
N ALA A 813 1.84 20.60 -3.83
CA ALA A 813 2.57 21.35 -2.81
C ALA A 813 1.65 22.41 -2.15
N PHE A 814 1.97 22.80 -0.91
CA PHE A 814 1.24 23.84 -0.16
C PHE A 814 -0.27 23.57 -0.03
N LEU A 815 -0.65 22.32 0.23
CA LEU A 815 -2.05 21.89 0.38
C LEU A 815 -2.82 22.75 1.39
N GLU A 816 -2.16 23.15 2.48
CA GLU A 816 -2.75 23.98 3.52
C GLU A 816 -3.17 25.37 3.04
N ARG A 817 -2.61 25.84 1.90
CA ARG A 817 -2.88 27.16 1.32
C ARG A 817 -3.97 27.15 0.25
N ASP A 818 -4.41 25.97 -0.20
CA ASP A 818 -5.44 25.91 -1.23
C ASP A 818 -6.72 26.60 -0.74
N GLY A 819 -7.26 26.18 0.41
CA GLY A 819 -8.45 26.79 1.00
C GLY A 819 -9.75 26.45 0.29
N ALA A 820 -10.84 27.10 0.68
CA ALA A 820 -12.15 27.03 0.03
C ALA A 820 -12.95 28.33 0.20
N GLY A 821 -14.06 28.45 -0.52
CA GLY A 821 -14.86 29.67 -0.54
C GLY A 821 -14.37 30.64 -1.61
N PHE A 822 -14.08 31.87 -1.21
CA PHE A 822 -13.80 32.98 -2.12
C PHE A 822 -12.36 33.50 -1.99
N LYS A 823 -11.76 33.88 -3.11
CA LYS A 823 -10.49 34.62 -3.20
C LYS A 823 -10.69 35.89 -4.02
N GLY A 824 -10.01 36.96 -3.63
CA GLY A 824 -10.11 38.27 -4.30
C GLY A 824 -11.35 39.06 -3.87
N GLN A 825 -11.84 39.93 -4.75
CA GLN A 825 -12.94 40.85 -4.45
C GLN A 825 -14.30 40.27 -4.87
N ILE A 826 -15.33 40.62 -4.10
CA ILE A 826 -16.73 40.45 -4.45
C ILE A 826 -17.27 41.85 -4.77
N LYS A 827 -17.77 42.05 -5.99
CA LYS A 827 -18.24 43.34 -6.50
C LYS A 827 -19.67 43.25 -6.98
N LEU A 828 -20.37 44.38 -6.89
CA LEU A 828 -21.63 44.61 -7.55
C LEU A 828 -21.41 45.54 -8.74
N THR A 829 -21.71 45.06 -9.94
CA THR A 829 -21.49 45.81 -11.18
C THR A 829 -22.81 46.31 -11.76
N GLY A 830 -22.72 47.35 -12.59
CA GLY A 830 -23.87 47.90 -13.32
C GLY A 830 -24.72 48.93 -12.55
N PHE A 831 -24.29 49.39 -11.38
CA PHE A 831 -24.95 50.48 -10.63
C PHE A 831 -24.60 51.86 -11.21
N LYS A 832 -25.47 52.86 -10.98
CA LYS A 832 -25.32 54.23 -11.51
C LYS A 832 -23.99 54.88 -11.11
N ASN A 833 -23.52 54.61 -9.89
CA ASN A 833 -22.30 55.18 -9.32
C ASN A 833 -21.04 54.34 -9.61
N GLY A 834 -21.13 53.35 -10.50
CA GLY A 834 -20.04 52.42 -10.82
C GLY A 834 -20.06 51.15 -9.97
N ASP A 835 -18.98 50.36 -10.09
CA ASP A 835 -18.85 49.10 -9.37
C ASP A 835 -18.66 49.33 -7.87
N THR A 836 -19.42 48.59 -7.05
CA THR A 836 -19.35 48.66 -5.59
C THR A 836 -18.64 47.43 -5.04
N ASP A 837 -17.58 47.61 -4.26
CA ASP A 837 -16.89 46.51 -3.59
C ASP A 837 -17.67 46.06 -2.34
N LEU A 838 -18.15 44.82 -2.36
CA LEU A 838 -18.91 44.19 -1.27
C LEU A 838 -18.00 43.49 -0.25
N SER A 839 -16.71 43.34 -0.56
CA SER A 839 -15.77 42.53 0.24
C SER A 839 -15.58 43.08 1.65
N ASN A 840 -15.74 44.40 1.84
CA ASN A 840 -15.55 45.10 3.12
C ASN A 840 -16.87 45.41 3.86
N LEU A 841 -17.99 44.89 3.38
CA LEU A 841 -19.27 45.01 4.07
C LEU A 841 -19.32 44.12 5.32
N SER A 842 -20.37 44.31 6.11
CA SER A 842 -20.71 43.37 7.19
C SER A 842 -21.38 42.14 6.56
N TRP A 843 -20.80 40.97 6.83
CA TRP A 843 -21.29 39.68 6.40
C TRP A 843 -21.64 38.85 7.62
N THR A 844 -22.82 38.24 7.61
CA THR A 844 -23.24 37.28 8.63
C THR A 844 -23.01 35.87 8.11
N TYR A 845 -22.47 35.00 8.95
CA TYR A 845 -22.04 33.65 8.60
C TYR A 845 -22.89 32.62 9.34
N GLN A 846 -23.18 31.51 8.68
CA GLN A 846 -23.84 30.35 9.28
C GLN A 846 -23.25 29.07 8.68
N VAL A 847 -22.75 28.18 9.54
CA VAL A 847 -22.13 26.91 9.16
C VAL A 847 -23.20 25.84 9.02
N GLY A 848 -23.13 25.08 7.93
CA GLY A 848 -23.94 23.90 7.69
C GLY A 848 -25.40 24.15 7.37
N LEU A 849 -26.17 23.07 7.42
CA LEU A 849 -27.62 23.05 7.21
C LEU A 849 -28.36 22.84 8.53
N LYS A 850 -29.57 23.35 8.65
CA LYS A 850 -30.43 23.17 9.83
C LYS A 850 -30.70 21.70 10.09
N GLY A 851 -30.95 20.91 9.04
CA GLY A 851 -31.14 19.47 9.17
C GLY A 851 -29.86 18.72 9.62
N GLU A 852 -28.67 19.20 9.24
CA GLU A 852 -27.39 18.67 9.77
C GLU A 852 -27.26 18.98 11.27
N PHE A 853 -27.50 20.24 11.66
CA PHE A 853 -27.43 20.70 13.05
C PHE A 853 -28.42 19.95 13.96
N LEU A 854 -29.65 19.74 13.50
CA LEU A 854 -30.68 18.99 14.22
C LEU A 854 -30.51 17.47 14.13
N LYS A 855 -29.49 16.98 13.39
CA LYS A 855 -29.16 15.56 13.22
C LYS A 855 -30.35 14.72 12.76
N VAL A 856 -31.13 15.26 11.81
CA VAL A 856 -32.39 14.67 11.35
C VAL A 856 -32.23 13.32 10.66
N HIS A 857 -31.00 12.99 10.27
CA HIS A 857 -30.61 11.71 9.70
C HIS A 857 -30.50 10.57 10.73
N THR A 858 -30.45 10.88 12.03
CA THR A 858 -30.33 9.86 13.09
C THR A 858 -31.70 9.34 13.53
N THR A 859 -31.77 8.08 13.95
CA THR A 859 -33.03 7.43 14.35
C THR A 859 -33.68 8.07 15.58
N GLY A 860 -32.90 8.67 16.49
CA GLY A 860 -33.41 9.31 17.71
C GLY A 860 -33.81 10.79 17.57
N ASP A 861 -33.14 11.54 16.68
CA ASP A 861 -33.34 13.00 16.59
C ASP A 861 -34.14 13.43 15.36
N ASN A 862 -34.56 12.51 14.49
CA ASN A 862 -35.30 12.85 13.26
C ASN A 862 -36.62 13.61 13.53
N GLU A 863 -37.26 13.41 14.68
CA GLU A 863 -38.52 14.07 15.04
C GLU A 863 -38.33 15.53 15.52
N LYS A 864 -37.08 16.01 15.66
CA LYS A 864 -36.80 17.42 15.99
C LYS A 864 -37.06 18.38 14.83
N PHE A 865 -37.30 17.85 13.63
CA PHE A 865 -37.63 18.62 12.44
C PHE A 865 -39.13 18.52 12.15
N GLU A 866 -39.73 19.59 11.66
CA GLU A 866 -41.14 19.58 11.31
C GLU A 866 -41.32 18.94 9.93
N TRP A 867 -41.81 17.70 9.92
CA TRP A 867 -42.03 16.90 8.72
C TRP A 867 -43.48 16.98 8.26
N PHE A 868 -43.67 16.94 6.94
CA PHE A 868 -44.98 16.93 6.28
C PHE A 868 -45.08 15.76 5.32
N ASP A 869 -46.29 15.21 5.13
CA ASP A 869 -46.52 14.21 4.09
C ASP A 869 -46.27 14.81 2.70
N LEU A 870 -45.47 14.11 1.89
CA LEU A 870 -45.19 14.51 0.52
C LEU A 870 -46.29 13.99 -0.41
N ALA A 871 -46.98 14.90 -1.10
CA ALA A 871 -47.93 14.52 -2.14
C ALA A 871 -47.23 13.88 -3.35
N VAL A 872 -47.85 12.88 -3.97
CA VAL A 872 -47.26 12.12 -5.09
C VAL A 872 -47.02 12.98 -6.34
N ASP A 873 -47.83 14.01 -6.54
CA ASP A 873 -47.74 15.01 -7.61
C ASP A 873 -46.96 16.27 -7.20
N ALA A 874 -46.32 16.26 -6.03
CA ALA A 874 -45.51 17.39 -5.58
C ALA A 874 -44.38 17.68 -6.56
N ILE A 875 -44.24 18.95 -6.93
CA ILE A 875 -43.16 19.42 -7.80
C ILE A 875 -41.83 19.27 -7.04
N PRO A 876 -40.78 18.69 -7.65
CA PRO A 876 -39.46 18.60 -7.05
C PRO A 876 -38.99 19.95 -6.50
N SER A 877 -38.68 19.98 -5.21
CA SER A 877 -38.27 21.17 -4.47
C SER A 877 -36.76 21.14 -4.22
N THR A 878 -36.08 22.26 -4.42
CA THR A 878 -34.66 22.43 -4.09
C THR A 878 -34.46 22.50 -2.57
N PHE A 879 -33.26 22.30 -2.04
CA PHE A 879 -32.98 22.44 -0.59
C PHE A 879 -34.06 21.81 0.30
N THR A 880 -34.27 20.51 0.14
CA THR A 880 -35.36 19.78 0.79
C THR A 880 -34.84 18.50 1.40
N TRP A 881 -35.28 18.20 2.61
CA TRP A 881 -35.06 16.93 3.28
C TRP A 881 -36.22 16.00 2.98
N TYR A 882 -35.91 14.75 2.69
CA TYR A 882 -36.87 13.67 2.52
C TYR A 882 -36.55 12.55 3.51
N LYS A 883 -37.59 11.92 4.07
CA LYS A 883 -37.43 10.67 4.82
C LYS A 883 -38.48 9.64 4.42
N THR A 884 -38.10 8.36 4.50
CA THR A 884 -39.00 7.21 4.34
C THR A 884 -38.45 6.01 5.11
N PHE A 885 -39.24 4.94 5.20
CA PHE A 885 -38.85 3.68 5.81
C PHE A 885 -38.96 2.54 4.81
N PHE A 886 -37.99 1.61 4.84
CA PHE A 886 -37.98 0.44 3.96
C PHE A 886 -37.49 -0.82 4.68
N ASP A 887 -37.91 -1.98 4.18
CA ASP A 887 -37.46 -3.27 4.69
C ASP A 887 -36.19 -3.75 3.98
N ALA A 888 -35.32 -4.47 4.68
CA ALA A 888 -34.11 -4.98 4.07
C ALA A 888 -34.45 -6.03 2.99
N PRO A 889 -33.85 -5.94 1.78
CA PRO A 889 -34.02 -6.98 0.78
C PRO A 889 -33.50 -8.33 1.26
N ALA A 890 -34.23 -9.40 0.95
CA ALA A 890 -33.84 -10.77 1.28
C ALA A 890 -32.52 -11.18 0.60
N GLY A 891 -31.91 -12.26 1.12
CA GLY A 891 -30.65 -12.83 0.61
C GLY A 891 -29.40 -12.09 1.07
N ASP A 892 -28.26 -12.44 0.48
CA ASP A 892 -26.93 -11.94 0.86
C ASP A 892 -26.29 -11.01 -0.19
N ASP A 893 -26.94 -10.84 -1.35
CA ASP A 893 -26.44 -10.01 -2.46
C ASP A 893 -26.22 -8.54 -2.05
N PRO A 894 -25.13 -7.86 -2.41
CA PRO A 894 -24.91 -6.48 -1.99
C PRO A 894 -26.04 -5.51 -2.36
N VAL A 895 -26.26 -4.49 -1.52
CA VAL A 895 -27.38 -3.55 -1.64
C VAL A 895 -26.88 -2.19 -2.12
N ALA A 896 -27.64 -1.56 -3.01
CA ALA A 896 -27.41 -0.17 -3.43
C ALA A 896 -28.72 0.61 -3.45
N LEU A 897 -28.65 1.92 -3.26
CA LEU A 897 -29.73 2.85 -3.55
C LEU A 897 -29.54 3.45 -4.94
N ASP A 898 -30.59 3.38 -5.76
CA ASP A 898 -30.65 4.09 -7.04
C ASP A 898 -31.20 5.49 -6.81
N LEU A 899 -30.32 6.48 -6.89
CA LEU A 899 -30.63 7.91 -6.78
C LEU A 899 -30.62 8.59 -8.16
N GLY A 900 -30.80 7.83 -9.25
CA GLY A 900 -30.80 8.37 -10.62
C GLY A 900 -31.90 9.40 -10.91
N SER A 901 -33.00 9.38 -10.15
CA SER A 901 -34.09 10.36 -10.22
C SER A 901 -33.83 11.64 -9.41
N MET A 902 -32.73 11.67 -8.66
CA MET A 902 -32.37 12.77 -7.77
C MET A 902 -31.38 13.72 -8.45
N GLY A 903 -31.05 14.83 -7.80
CA GLY A 903 -30.15 15.85 -8.33
C GLY A 903 -28.77 15.80 -7.68
N LYS A 904 -28.56 16.56 -6.61
CA LYS A 904 -27.32 16.64 -5.83
C LYS A 904 -27.66 16.65 -4.36
N GLY A 905 -26.89 15.95 -3.53
CA GLY A 905 -27.15 15.95 -2.11
C GLY A 905 -26.32 14.98 -1.30
N GLN A 906 -26.86 14.62 -0.13
CA GLN A 906 -26.30 13.64 0.79
C GLN A 906 -27.41 12.69 1.24
N ALA A 907 -27.07 11.43 1.52
CA ALA A 907 -28.03 10.43 1.95
C ALA A 907 -27.53 9.62 3.14
N TRP A 908 -28.47 9.12 3.94
CA TRP A 908 -28.22 8.33 5.13
C TRP A 908 -29.18 7.15 5.22
N VAL A 909 -28.67 6.02 5.72
CA VAL A 909 -29.48 4.85 6.09
C VAL A 909 -29.22 4.54 7.55
N ASN A 910 -30.26 4.56 8.39
CA ASN A 910 -30.18 4.34 9.84
C ASN A 910 -29.13 5.25 10.54
N GLY A 911 -28.99 6.49 10.08
CA GLY A 911 -27.98 7.44 10.59
C GLY A 911 -26.59 7.28 9.98
N HIS A 912 -26.33 6.21 9.23
CA HIS A 912 -25.06 6.03 8.52
C HIS A 912 -25.03 6.80 7.21
N HIS A 913 -24.03 7.68 7.07
CA HIS A 913 -23.89 8.54 5.90
C HIS A 913 -23.34 7.74 4.71
N ILE A 914 -24.19 7.44 3.72
CA ILE A 914 -23.81 6.58 2.58
C ILE A 914 -22.94 7.31 1.55
N GLY A 915 -22.93 8.65 1.60
CA GLY A 915 -22.04 9.49 0.81
C GLY A 915 -22.78 10.65 0.16
N ARG A 916 -22.03 11.46 -0.60
CA ARG A 916 -22.61 12.48 -1.47
C ARG A 916 -23.23 11.81 -2.70
N TYR A 917 -24.28 12.39 -3.26
CA TYR A 917 -24.78 11.98 -4.58
C TYR A 917 -24.86 13.17 -5.52
N TRP A 918 -24.63 12.91 -6.81
CA TRP A 918 -24.78 13.93 -7.84
C TRP A 918 -24.99 13.30 -9.22
N THR A 919 -26.16 13.51 -9.82
CA THR A 919 -26.55 12.98 -11.14
C THR A 919 -26.05 13.82 -12.31
N ILE A 920 -24.83 14.38 -12.18
CA ILE A 920 -24.19 15.09 -13.28
C ILE A 920 -23.82 14.11 -14.41
N VAL A 921 -24.15 14.50 -15.64
CA VAL A 921 -23.97 13.67 -16.83
C VAL A 921 -22.55 13.82 -17.38
N SER A 922 -21.94 12.69 -17.71
CA SER A 922 -20.62 12.65 -18.34
C SER A 922 -20.66 13.11 -19.81
N PRO A 923 -19.53 13.54 -20.41
CA PRO A 923 -19.44 13.83 -21.83
C PRO A 923 -19.97 12.68 -22.69
N LYS A 924 -20.64 13.00 -23.80
CA LYS A 924 -21.14 11.99 -24.75
C LYS A 924 -20.01 11.32 -25.55
N ASP A 925 -18.91 12.04 -25.74
CA ASP A 925 -17.75 11.59 -26.51
C ASP A 925 -16.65 11.03 -25.59
N GLY A 926 -15.75 10.23 -26.17
CA GLY A 926 -14.58 9.67 -25.47
C GLY A 926 -14.71 8.21 -25.02
N CYS A 927 -15.90 7.62 -25.12
CA CYS A 927 -16.10 6.18 -24.93
C CYS A 927 -16.06 5.48 -26.30
N GLY A 928 -14.89 5.00 -26.69
CA GLY A 928 -14.67 4.21 -27.91
C GLY A 928 -14.55 2.71 -27.61
N SER A 929 -14.29 1.91 -28.66
CA SER A 929 -13.90 0.51 -28.50
C SER A 929 -12.56 0.42 -27.76
N CYS A 930 -12.52 -0.32 -26.66
CA CYS A 930 -11.30 -0.52 -25.89
C CYS A 930 -10.44 -1.64 -26.50
N ASP A 931 -9.16 -1.37 -26.71
CA ASP A 931 -8.16 -2.34 -27.17
C ASP A 931 -7.08 -2.50 -26.10
N TYR A 932 -6.83 -3.73 -25.66
CA TYR A 932 -5.80 -4.01 -24.66
C TYR A 932 -4.39 -3.72 -25.16
N ARG A 933 -4.15 -3.74 -26.48
CA ARG A 933 -2.82 -3.66 -27.06
C ARG A 933 -2.24 -2.24 -27.00
N GLY A 934 -0.94 -2.15 -26.71
CA GLY A 934 -0.19 -0.90 -26.63
C GLY A 934 -0.39 -0.17 -25.29
N ALA A 935 0.49 0.81 -25.04
CA ALA A 935 0.56 1.48 -23.74
C ALA A 935 -0.80 2.08 -23.30
N TYR A 936 -1.14 1.86 -22.04
CA TYR A 936 -2.35 2.32 -21.39
C TYR A 936 -2.17 3.70 -20.75
N ASN A 937 -3.26 4.46 -20.72
CA ASN A 937 -3.49 5.63 -19.86
C ASN A 937 -4.98 5.69 -19.53
N SER A 938 -5.36 6.42 -18.48
CA SER A 938 -6.77 6.53 -18.01
C SER A 938 -7.75 7.08 -19.05
N GLY A 939 -7.28 7.71 -20.13
CA GLY A 939 -8.10 8.18 -21.24
C GLY A 939 -8.35 7.12 -22.33
N LYS A 940 -7.61 6.00 -22.34
CA LYS A 940 -7.62 5.02 -23.44
C LYS A 940 -8.94 4.26 -23.52
N CYS A 941 -9.46 3.85 -22.38
CA CYS A 941 -10.65 3.02 -22.28
C CYS A 941 -11.59 3.62 -21.23
N ARG A 942 -12.67 4.22 -21.72
CA ARG A 942 -13.69 4.87 -20.89
C ARG A 942 -15.06 4.31 -21.21
N THR A 943 -15.92 4.27 -20.21
CA THR A 943 -17.30 3.79 -20.28
C THR A 943 -18.25 4.81 -19.65
N ASN A 944 -19.56 4.55 -19.75
CA ASN A 944 -20.60 5.40 -19.16
C ASN A 944 -20.64 6.85 -19.69
N CYS A 945 -20.29 7.07 -20.97
CA CYS A 945 -20.42 8.38 -21.63
C CYS A 945 -21.89 8.74 -21.88
N GLY A 946 -22.26 10.01 -21.68
CA GLY A 946 -23.60 10.53 -21.92
C GLY A 946 -24.65 10.14 -20.86
N ASN A 947 -24.23 9.48 -19.77
CA ASN A 947 -25.07 9.08 -18.64
C ASN A 947 -24.60 9.77 -17.36
N PRO A 948 -25.43 9.83 -16.29
CA PRO A 948 -24.97 10.26 -14.98
C PRO A 948 -23.75 9.46 -14.51
N THR A 949 -22.73 10.15 -13.98
CA THR A 949 -21.47 9.50 -13.59
C THR A 949 -21.69 8.40 -12.53
N GLN A 950 -22.60 8.63 -11.57
CA GLN A 950 -22.98 7.65 -10.56
C GLN A 950 -24.47 7.79 -10.21
N THR A 951 -25.22 6.68 -10.33
CA THR A 951 -26.63 6.59 -9.91
C THR A 951 -26.84 5.62 -8.76
N TRP A 952 -25.95 4.63 -8.60
CA TRP A 952 -26.03 3.64 -7.54
C TRP A 952 -25.07 3.95 -6.41
N TYR A 953 -25.58 3.91 -5.18
CA TYR A 953 -24.88 4.26 -3.96
C TYR A 953 -24.91 3.08 -3.00
N HIS A 954 -23.74 2.54 -2.68
CA HIS A 954 -23.59 1.35 -1.87
C HIS A 954 -24.18 1.54 -0.47
N VAL A 955 -25.00 0.57 -0.04
CA VAL A 955 -25.47 0.43 1.34
C VAL A 955 -24.98 -0.91 1.89
N PRO A 956 -23.95 -0.92 2.74
CA PRO A 956 -23.49 -2.13 3.41
C PRO A 956 -24.63 -2.86 4.12
N ARG A 957 -24.76 -4.17 3.91
CA ARG A 957 -25.83 -4.96 4.52
C ARG A 957 -25.86 -4.89 6.04
N ALA A 958 -24.70 -4.76 6.69
CA ALA A 958 -24.62 -4.64 8.14
C ALA A 958 -25.13 -3.30 8.70
N TRP A 959 -25.53 -2.34 7.86
CA TRP A 959 -26.28 -1.15 8.28
C TRP A 959 -27.79 -1.36 8.28
N LEU A 960 -28.27 -2.48 7.73
CA LEU A 960 -29.68 -2.75 7.58
C LEU A 960 -30.19 -3.64 8.72
N GLU A 961 -31.28 -3.20 9.31
CA GLU A 961 -32.16 -4.02 10.14
C GLU A 961 -33.15 -4.78 9.24
N ALA A 962 -33.76 -5.84 9.75
CA ALA A 962 -34.69 -6.66 8.95
C ALA A 962 -35.86 -5.85 8.36
N SER A 963 -36.36 -4.85 9.10
CA SER A 963 -37.49 -3.99 8.72
C SER A 963 -37.32 -2.58 9.30
N ASN A 964 -38.10 -1.62 8.80
CA ASN A 964 -38.13 -0.24 9.31
C ASN A 964 -36.78 0.50 9.25
N ASN A 965 -36.01 0.30 8.18
CA ASN A 965 -34.79 1.06 7.95
C ASN A 965 -35.13 2.49 7.56
N LEU A 966 -34.60 3.47 8.30
CA LEU A 966 -34.78 4.88 8.02
C LEU A 966 -33.86 5.32 6.88
N LEU A 967 -34.43 5.78 5.77
CA LEU A 967 -33.73 6.47 4.70
C LEU A 967 -33.98 7.98 4.83
N VAL A 968 -32.91 8.76 4.96
CA VAL A 968 -32.97 10.23 4.93
C VAL A 968 -32.13 10.75 3.76
N VAL A 969 -32.67 11.70 3.01
CA VAL A 969 -32.02 12.29 1.83
C VAL A 969 -32.13 13.81 1.93
N PHE A 970 -30.99 14.51 1.85
CA PHE A 970 -30.98 15.95 1.61
C PHE A 970 -30.79 16.19 0.12
N GLU A 971 -31.77 16.81 -0.54
CA GLU A 971 -31.77 17.16 -1.96
C GLU A 971 -31.59 18.67 -2.17
N GLU A 972 -30.50 19.04 -2.84
CA GLU A 972 -30.11 20.43 -3.04
C GLU A 972 -30.74 21.05 -4.29
N THR A 973 -30.84 20.29 -5.38
CA THR A 973 -31.17 20.80 -6.73
C THR A 973 -32.57 20.47 -7.23
N GLY A 974 -33.28 19.57 -6.53
CA GLY A 974 -34.59 19.07 -6.90
C GLY A 974 -34.48 17.71 -7.58
N GLY A 975 -35.23 16.75 -7.06
CA GLY A 975 -35.28 15.36 -7.53
C GLY A 975 -36.61 14.71 -7.13
N ASN A 976 -36.96 13.59 -7.78
CA ASN A 976 -38.18 12.85 -7.46
C ASN A 976 -37.88 11.69 -6.50
N PRO A 977 -38.21 11.80 -5.19
CA PRO A 977 -37.92 10.75 -4.22
C PRO A 977 -38.76 9.49 -4.41
N PHE A 978 -39.93 9.57 -5.07
CA PHE A 978 -40.78 8.39 -5.33
C PHE A 978 -40.16 7.41 -6.34
N GLU A 979 -39.16 7.85 -7.11
CA GLU A 979 -38.42 7.00 -8.05
C GLU A 979 -37.14 6.40 -7.46
N ILE A 980 -36.77 6.79 -6.22
CA ILE A 980 -35.67 6.14 -5.50
C ILE A 980 -36.03 4.68 -5.28
N SER A 981 -35.09 3.78 -5.55
CA SER A 981 -35.31 2.35 -5.34
C SER A 981 -34.10 1.65 -4.76
N VAL A 982 -34.37 0.62 -3.94
CA VAL A 982 -33.33 -0.29 -3.45
C VAL A 982 -33.04 -1.33 -4.54
N LYS A 983 -31.77 -1.53 -4.85
CA LYS A 983 -31.28 -2.48 -5.85
C LYS A 983 -30.40 -3.55 -5.19
N LEU A 984 -30.50 -4.77 -5.72
CA LEU A 984 -29.56 -5.85 -5.42
C LEU A 984 -28.52 -5.95 -6.53
N ARG A 985 -27.26 -6.09 -6.15
CA ARG A 985 -26.13 -6.29 -7.05
C ARG A 985 -25.80 -7.78 -7.09
N SER A 986 -25.81 -8.36 -8.28
CA SER A 986 -25.37 -9.74 -8.49
C SER A 986 -24.46 -9.83 -9.72
N ALA A 987 -23.56 -10.81 -9.70
CA ALA A 987 -22.68 -11.12 -10.82
C ALA A 987 -23.11 -12.46 -11.44
N LYS A 988 -23.65 -12.43 -12.67
CA LYS A 988 -24.05 -13.65 -13.40
C LYS A 988 -22.94 -14.10 -14.34
N VAL A 989 -22.56 -15.37 -14.25
CA VAL A 989 -21.60 -16.00 -15.16
C VAL A 989 -22.23 -16.11 -16.55
N ILE A 990 -21.50 -15.71 -17.59
CA ILE A 990 -21.83 -16.08 -18.96
C ILE A 990 -20.80 -17.08 -19.46
N CYS A 991 -21.26 -18.31 -19.72
CA CYS A 991 -20.42 -19.32 -20.37
C CYS A 991 -20.30 -18.98 -21.87
N ALA A 992 -19.21 -18.32 -22.25
CA ALA A 992 -18.78 -18.23 -23.63
C ALA A 992 -17.87 -19.43 -23.99
N GLN A 993 -17.97 -19.93 -25.22
CA GLN A 993 -17.18 -21.07 -25.69
C GLN A 993 -15.70 -20.66 -25.79
N VAL A 994 -14.86 -21.18 -24.91
CA VAL A 994 -13.40 -20.95 -24.94
C VAL A 994 -12.80 -21.89 -26.01
N SER A 995 -12.21 -21.30 -27.05
CA SER A 995 -11.55 -22.02 -28.16
C SER A 995 -10.47 -23.01 -27.70
N GLU A 996 -10.30 -24.13 -28.42
CA GLU A 996 -9.23 -25.15 -28.23
C GLU A 996 -7.80 -24.59 -28.19
N SER A 997 -7.59 -23.34 -28.61
CA SER A 997 -6.29 -22.63 -28.58
C SER A 997 -5.91 -22.02 -27.21
N HIS A 998 -6.75 -22.20 -26.18
CA HIS A 998 -6.52 -21.74 -24.80
C HIS A 998 -5.87 -22.84 -23.93
N TYR A 999 -4.99 -22.43 -23.01
CA TYR A 999 -4.36 -23.37 -22.10
C TYR A 999 -5.37 -23.90 -21.07
N PRO A 1000 -5.27 -25.18 -20.66
CA PRO A 1000 -6.10 -25.70 -19.59
C PRO A 1000 -5.86 -24.92 -18.28
N PRO A 1001 -6.87 -24.78 -17.40
CA PRO A 1001 -6.73 -24.06 -16.14
C PRO A 1001 -5.50 -24.53 -15.35
N LEU A 1002 -4.72 -23.60 -14.79
CA LEU A 1002 -3.45 -23.90 -14.13
C LEU A 1002 -3.55 -24.94 -13.01
N ARG A 1003 -4.72 -25.04 -12.36
CA ARG A 1003 -5.02 -26.09 -11.38
C ARG A 1003 -4.76 -27.51 -11.90
N LYS A 1004 -4.95 -27.77 -13.20
CA LYS A 1004 -4.67 -29.07 -13.85
C LYS A 1004 -3.17 -29.42 -13.89
N TRP A 1005 -2.29 -28.44 -13.72
CA TRP A 1005 -0.83 -28.64 -13.69
C TRP A 1005 -0.29 -28.79 -12.27
N SER A 1006 -1.13 -28.62 -11.23
CA SER A 1006 -0.72 -28.58 -9.81
C SER A 1006 -0.91 -29.89 -9.04
N GLN A 1007 -1.44 -30.96 -9.64
CA GLN A 1007 -1.61 -32.26 -8.97
C GLN A 1007 -0.41 -33.17 -9.24
N THR A 1008 0.36 -33.47 -8.19
CA THR A 1008 1.51 -34.40 -8.23
C THR A 1008 1.16 -35.84 -7.87
N ASP A 1009 -0.09 -36.19 -7.60
CA ASP A 1009 -0.51 -37.56 -7.32
C ASP A 1009 -1.56 -38.04 -8.32
N LEU A 1010 -1.15 -38.86 -9.28
CA LEU A 1010 -1.68 -40.21 -9.51
C LEU A 1010 -1.26 -40.76 -10.88
N THR A 1011 -0.50 -41.84 -10.80
CA THR A 1011 -0.21 -42.80 -11.85
C THR A 1011 -1.44 -43.17 -12.68
N GLY A 1012 -1.34 -42.95 -14.00
CA GLY A 1012 -1.94 -43.80 -15.03
C GLY A 1012 -3.36 -43.50 -15.46
N TRP A 1013 -3.58 -42.44 -16.26
CA TRP A 1013 -4.74 -42.38 -17.17
C TRP A 1013 -4.32 -41.84 -18.55
N ASN A 1014 -4.58 -42.64 -19.58
CA ASN A 1014 -4.45 -42.29 -20.99
C ASN A 1014 -5.46 -41.18 -21.33
N ILE A 1015 -4.96 -40.04 -21.80
CA ILE A 1015 -5.79 -38.99 -22.38
C ILE A 1015 -6.09 -39.40 -23.84
N SER A 1016 -7.25 -40.01 -24.08
CA SER A 1016 -7.80 -40.09 -25.43
C SER A 1016 -8.37 -38.73 -25.81
N ARG A 1017 -7.86 -38.15 -26.91
CA ARG A 1017 -8.39 -36.94 -27.54
C ARG A 1017 -9.85 -37.14 -27.96
N GLN A 1018 -10.74 -36.27 -27.48
CA GLN A 1018 -11.90 -35.76 -28.21
C GLN A 1018 -12.08 -34.29 -27.88
#